data_AF-A0A9D9HMV4-F1
#
_entry.id   AF-A0A9D9HMV4-F1
#
_cell.length_a   1.000
_cell.length_b   1.000
_cell.length_c   1.000
_cell.angle_alpha   90.00
_cell.angle_beta   90.00
_cell.angle_gamma   90.00
#
_symmetry.space_group_name_H-M   'P 1'
#
loop_
_entity.id
_entity.type
_entity.pdbx_description
1 polymer ?
#
loop_
_entity_poly.entity_id
_entity_poly.type
_entity_poly.pdbx_seq_one_letter_code
_entity_poly.pdbx_strand_id
1 'polypeptide(L)'
;MKKFFLQNVQNSACADVVSGTGCRYQLYQVLRIFVFPVLFCFMFICLMAEEPTEIQKGLASENFRLGVQAYYRGAFNDSIMAFEKALSNLPEESLILDWLGKAYYRSGFEDTALQQWQTALKKGYGGLLLENRIDIVRGRRENISIMNEQKRYVEGGNFPAKTGETVNYQYPTSVFSLKDGSSIVVSYGTNEIISYNVNGKVNFRSQGPLSGFLRPFDVYVLDNGDILVSEYGGDRVSVLDSGGIYKTSFGEKGMGDGQFMGPQYITVDSKNYVYVTDFGNNRVNVFNPEYQFVFSFGEKNSNFAGFTAVGGICCLDDLIYVGDGGSGALYCFDVNGNYIETAAPKKTFKKPEGIREWKGKLLVSDYNKMVLFDPVSMELTQVGTVGNASTSLMSSSPDVNGNILTAEFRENDIKIFSGMTDIAGGLFVQIERVNSEKFPLVQMEVRVEDRFRNPIVGLEASNFYVTEEKRPVSEQTLAGAAYQSSVVDITVILDRSLESEEYEESMKEAVKEIAKAMGGRGRLNVVSAGEIPSLEFSGSPDLALNFTSKNILSQRTQRWNLDLALRLGANNLVNGEKKRGVIFLSCGGLTPLSFQRYGLADIAAYLNNNGIIFDAVYLTRKGSVPELEYLCRQTGGKEHYIYEKQGLSPIVQELQDAPNGSYVITYYSALPPGFGESYLPVELEVYLLNRSGRDETGYFAPLQ
;
A
#
# COMPACT_ATOMS: atom_id res chain seq x y z
N MET A 1 -15.23 45.09 -37.12
CA MET A 1 -15.12 46.50 -37.55
C MET A 1 -13.66 46.93 -37.45
N LYS A 2 -13.15 47.47 -38.56
CA LYS A 2 -11.97 48.33 -38.80
C LYS A 2 -10.98 48.53 -37.62
N LYS A 3 -9.72 48.08 -37.72
CA LYS A 3 -8.56 48.63 -38.49
C LYS A 3 -7.98 49.93 -37.88
N PHE A 4 -6.64 50.00 -38.00
CA PHE A 4 -5.70 51.16 -38.07
C PHE A 4 -4.84 51.41 -36.81
N PHE A 5 -3.54 51.72 -36.85
CA PHE A 5 -2.62 52.30 -37.87
C PHE A 5 -1.21 51.63 -37.69
N LEU A 6 -0.50 51.11 -38.70
CA LEU A 6 0.32 51.76 -39.76
C LEU A 6 1.67 52.31 -39.29
N GLN A 7 2.78 51.78 -39.83
CA GLN A 7 3.73 52.50 -40.70
C GLN A 7 4.75 51.48 -41.28
N ASN A 8 4.83 51.26 -42.60
CA ASN A 8 5.40 52.14 -43.65
C ASN A 8 6.95 52.17 -43.59
N VAL A 9 7.73 52.05 -44.67
CA VAL A 9 7.43 51.96 -46.11
C VAL A 9 8.74 51.82 -46.90
N GLN A 10 8.64 51.17 -48.07
CA GLN A 10 9.39 51.44 -49.32
C GLN A 10 10.90 51.13 -49.39
N ASN A 11 11.46 50.69 -50.53
CA ASN A 11 11.14 50.98 -51.94
C ASN A 11 11.71 49.83 -52.80
N SER A 12 10.93 49.23 -53.72
CA SER A 12 10.71 49.62 -55.14
C SER A 12 11.87 49.18 -56.06
N ALA A 13 11.73 48.83 -57.35
CA ALA A 13 10.67 48.54 -58.32
C ALA A 13 11.42 47.87 -59.52
N CYS A 14 10.86 47.02 -60.38
CA CYS A 14 10.02 47.31 -61.57
C CYS A 14 9.84 45.94 -62.29
N ALA A 15 8.63 45.49 -62.68
CA ALA A 15 7.97 45.72 -63.98
C ALA A 15 8.71 45.03 -65.15
N ASP A 16 8.16 44.19 -66.05
CA ASP A 16 6.81 44.11 -66.62
C ASP A 16 6.62 42.82 -67.47
N VAL A 17 5.36 42.31 -67.52
CA VAL A 17 4.56 41.83 -68.70
C VAL A 17 5.09 40.60 -69.49
N VAL A 18 4.34 39.52 -69.75
CA VAL A 18 3.35 39.33 -70.83
C VAL A 18 2.45 38.09 -70.58
N SER A 19 1.17 38.29 -70.89
CA SER A 19 -0.04 37.47 -71.05
C SER A 19 -0.03 35.94 -71.33
N GLY A 20 -1.08 35.26 -70.83
CA GLY A 20 -2.17 34.77 -71.70
C GLY A 20 -2.50 33.26 -71.73
N THR A 21 -3.54 32.87 -70.99
CA THR A 21 -4.66 31.91 -71.32
C THR A 21 -4.38 30.81 -72.37
N GLY A 22 -4.47 29.49 -72.11
CA GLY A 22 -5.57 28.72 -71.50
C GLY A 22 -6.43 28.03 -72.58
N CYS A 23 -6.32 26.71 -72.78
CA CYS A 23 -7.39 25.88 -73.37
C CYS A 23 -7.11 24.35 -73.31
N ARG A 24 -8.15 23.57 -72.97
CA ARG A 24 -8.28 22.11 -73.19
C ARG A 24 -8.93 21.86 -74.56
N TYR A 25 -8.64 20.73 -75.23
CA TYR A 25 -9.57 19.76 -75.86
C TYR A 25 -8.88 18.88 -76.95
N GLN A 26 -9.05 17.55 -76.87
CA GLN A 26 -9.26 16.52 -77.93
C GLN A 26 -8.28 16.37 -79.13
N LEU A 27 -7.99 15.23 -79.77
CA LEU A 27 -8.22 13.77 -79.67
C LEU A 27 -7.49 13.11 -80.89
N TYR A 28 -7.09 11.82 -80.81
CA TYR A 28 -6.75 10.86 -81.92
C TYR A 28 -5.48 11.13 -82.79
N GLN A 29 -4.63 10.20 -83.28
CA GLN A 29 -4.41 8.73 -83.30
C GLN A 29 -3.11 8.53 -84.16
N VAL A 30 -2.29 7.46 -84.09
CA VAL A 30 -2.18 6.41 -85.15
C VAL A 30 -0.99 5.45 -84.86
N LEU A 31 -1.28 4.13 -84.85
CA LEU A 31 -0.48 2.91 -85.20
C LEU A 31 0.82 2.57 -84.39
N ARG A 32 1.19 1.33 -83.99
CA ARG A 32 0.91 -0.06 -84.42
C ARG A 32 1.35 -1.09 -83.34
N ILE A 33 0.49 -2.08 -83.05
CA ILE A 33 0.69 -3.55 -83.13
C ILE A 33 1.62 -4.30 -82.11
N PHE A 34 0.93 -5.05 -81.23
CA PHE A 34 1.08 -6.48 -80.86
C PHE A 34 2.15 -7.03 -79.87
N VAL A 35 1.61 -7.77 -78.88
CA VAL A 35 2.12 -8.90 -78.05
C VAL A 35 3.14 -8.62 -76.94
N PHE A 36 2.70 -8.67 -75.67
CA PHE A 36 3.11 -9.65 -74.64
C PHE A 36 2.55 -9.27 -73.24
N PRO A 37 1.62 -10.05 -72.63
CA PRO A 37 1.29 -9.93 -71.21
C PRO A 37 1.94 -11.08 -70.43
N VAL A 38 3.15 -10.89 -69.90
CA VAL A 38 3.78 -11.81 -68.92
C VAL A 38 4.36 -11.07 -67.70
N LEU A 39 4.22 -9.74 -67.61
CA LEU A 39 4.82 -8.93 -66.54
C LEU A 39 3.81 -8.11 -65.73
N PHE A 40 2.59 -8.63 -65.54
CA PHE A 40 1.56 -7.98 -64.71
C PHE A 40 0.84 -8.97 -63.76
N CYS A 41 1.55 -10.00 -63.31
CA CYS A 41 1.05 -10.96 -62.30
C CYS A 41 1.97 -11.16 -61.09
N PHE A 42 3.04 -10.37 -60.93
CA PHE A 42 3.99 -10.52 -59.82
C PHE A 42 4.08 -9.33 -58.86
N MET A 43 3.12 -8.41 -58.90
CA MET A 43 3.04 -7.30 -57.93
C MET A 43 1.59 -7.04 -57.49
N PHE A 44 0.86 -8.11 -57.21
CA PHE A 44 -0.41 -8.09 -56.50
C PHE A 44 -0.54 -9.34 -55.60
N ILE A 45 0.55 -9.71 -54.93
CA ILE A 45 0.40 -10.36 -53.61
C ILE A 45 0.22 -9.19 -52.65
N CYS A 46 -0.98 -8.62 -52.66
CA CYS A 46 -1.45 -7.90 -51.49
C CYS A 46 -1.30 -8.86 -50.31
N LEU A 47 -0.79 -8.35 -49.19
CA LEU A 47 -0.95 -8.97 -47.88
C LEU A 47 -2.46 -9.19 -47.65
N MET A 48 -2.96 -10.34 -48.09
CA MET A 48 -4.11 -10.97 -47.47
C MET A 48 -3.46 -11.88 -46.46
N ALA A 49 -3.49 -11.51 -45.18
CA ALA A 49 -3.31 -12.51 -44.14
C ALA A 49 -4.37 -13.59 -44.41
N GLU A 50 -3.96 -14.81 -44.75
CA GLU A 50 -4.89 -15.93 -44.88
C GLU A 50 -5.72 -16.01 -43.60
N GLU A 51 -7.04 -16.10 -43.75
CA GLU A 51 -7.90 -16.30 -42.58
C GLU A 51 -7.50 -17.61 -41.88
N PRO A 52 -7.36 -17.61 -40.54
CA PRO A 52 -6.93 -18.81 -39.82
C PRO A 52 -7.88 -19.98 -40.07
N THR A 53 -7.30 -21.15 -40.34
CA THR A 53 -8.06 -22.40 -40.48
C THR A 53 -8.76 -22.79 -39.17
N GLU A 54 -9.84 -23.56 -39.25
CA GLU A 54 -10.54 -24.07 -38.04
C GLU A 54 -9.61 -24.89 -37.13
N ILE A 55 -8.63 -25.60 -37.70
CA ILE A 55 -7.61 -26.33 -36.93
C ILE A 55 -6.74 -25.34 -36.14
N GLN A 56 -6.29 -24.25 -36.77
CA GLN A 56 -5.50 -23.21 -36.10
C GLN A 56 -6.30 -22.53 -34.98
N LYS A 57 -7.60 -22.24 -35.21
CA LYS A 57 -8.50 -21.69 -34.18
C LYS A 57 -8.65 -22.64 -33.00
N GLY A 58 -8.86 -23.94 -33.27
CA GLY A 58 -8.95 -24.97 -32.23
C GLY A 58 -7.67 -25.07 -31.39
N LEU A 59 -6.50 -25.14 -32.03
CA LEU A 59 -5.21 -25.17 -31.36
C LEU A 59 -4.94 -23.90 -30.54
N ALA A 60 -5.30 -22.74 -31.07
CA ALA A 60 -5.15 -21.47 -30.36
C ALA A 60 -6.06 -21.42 -29.12
N SER A 61 -7.32 -21.86 -29.23
CA SER A 61 -8.26 -21.92 -28.12
C SER A 61 -7.78 -22.85 -27.00
N GLU A 62 -7.27 -24.03 -27.35
CA GLU A 62 -6.72 -24.98 -26.37
C GLU A 62 -5.50 -24.39 -25.64
N ASN A 63 -4.54 -23.82 -26.38
CA ASN A 63 -3.37 -23.19 -25.78
C ASN A 63 -3.74 -21.96 -24.95
N PHE A 64 -4.73 -21.17 -25.37
CA PHE A 64 -5.25 -20.05 -24.60
C PHE A 64 -5.83 -20.52 -23.27
N ARG A 65 -6.66 -21.57 -23.27
CA ARG A 65 -7.21 -22.19 -22.05
C ARG A 65 -6.11 -22.68 -21.12
N LEU A 66 -5.12 -23.41 -21.64
CA LEU A 66 -3.97 -23.87 -20.86
C LEU A 66 -3.17 -22.70 -20.27
N GLY A 67 -3.00 -21.61 -21.03
CA GLY A 67 -2.32 -20.40 -20.58
C GLY A 67 -3.04 -19.72 -19.41
N VAL A 68 -4.37 -19.59 -19.48
CA VAL A 68 -5.21 -19.05 -18.38
C VAL A 68 -5.12 -19.94 -17.14
N GLN A 69 -5.22 -21.26 -17.30
CA GLN A 69 -5.10 -22.20 -16.18
C GLN A 69 -3.70 -22.21 -15.55
N ALA A 70 -2.64 -22.04 -16.36
CA ALA A 70 -1.28 -21.90 -15.84
C ALA A 70 -1.09 -20.57 -15.08
N TYR A 71 -1.65 -19.47 -15.60
CA TYR A 71 -1.62 -18.16 -14.95
C TYR A 71 -2.22 -18.22 -13.54
N TYR A 72 -3.42 -18.76 -13.40
CA TYR A 72 -4.11 -18.87 -12.11
C TYR A 72 -3.48 -19.90 -11.15
N ARG A 73 -2.59 -20.77 -11.63
CA ARG A 73 -1.74 -21.64 -10.79
C ARG A 73 -0.42 -20.97 -10.39
N GLY A 74 -0.20 -19.70 -10.74
CA GLY A 74 1.06 -19.00 -10.51
C GLY A 74 2.23 -19.47 -11.40
N ALA A 75 1.97 -20.34 -12.37
CA ALA A 75 2.97 -20.87 -13.30
C ALA A 75 3.13 -19.93 -14.50
N PHE A 76 3.65 -18.72 -14.26
CA PHE A 76 3.65 -17.65 -15.26
C PHE A 76 4.50 -17.95 -16.50
N ASN A 77 5.60 -18.69 -16.36
CA ASN A 77 6.43 -19.10 -17.52
C ASN A 77 5.66 -20.05 -18.44
N ASP A 78 4.98 -21.05 -17.87
CA ASP A 78 4.14 -21.98 -18.63
C ASP A 78 2.97 -21.25 -19.31
N SER A 79 2.42 -20.25 -18.63
CA SER A 79 1.37 -19.36 -19.15
C SER A 79 1.85 -18.55 -20.36
N ILE A 80 3.02 -17.91 -20.26
CA ILE A 80 3.64 -17.16 -21.36
C ILE A 80 3.84 -18.09 -22.58
N MET A 81 4.45 -19.26 -22.36
CA MET A 81 4.69 -20.23 -23.44
C MET A 81 3.39 -20.68 -24.14
N ALA A 82 2.32 -20.89 -23.37
CA ALA A 82 1.03 -21.29 -23.92
C ALA A 82 0.39 -20.15 -24.73
N PHE A 83 0.41 -18.92 -24.25
CA PHE A 83 -0.12 -17.77 -24.99
C PHE A 83 0.67 -17.47 -26.26
N GLU A 84 2.00 -17.61 -26.24
CA GLU A 84 2.83 -17.46 -27.44
C GLU A 84 2.51 -18.52 -28.50
N LYS A 85 2.27 -19.78 -28.09
CA LYS A 85 1.79 -20.83 -28.98
C LYS A 85 0.40 -20.52 -29.54
N ALA A 86 -0.50 -19.96 -28.73
CA ALA A 86 -1.81 -19.55 -29.20
C ALA A 86 -1.70 -18.42 -30.26
N LEU A 87 -0.88 -17.39 -30.00
CA LEU A 87 -0.61 -16.30 -30.93
C LEU A 87 0.15 -16.74 -32.19
N SER A 88 0.89 -17.85 -32.16
CA SER A 88 1.49 -18.41 -33.38
C SER A 88 0.44 -18.94 -34.38
N ASN A 89 -0.74 -19.33 -33.87
CA ASN A 89 -1.86 -19.84 -34.68
C ASN A 89 -2.90 -18.76 -34.98
N LEU A 90 -3.13 -17.86 -34.03
CA LEU A 90 -3.96 -16.66 -34.18
C LEU A 90 -3.11 -15.43 -33.87
N PRO A 91 -2.27 -14.98 -34.82
CA PRO A 91 -1.48 -13.80 -34.62
C PRO A 91 -2.39 -12.66 -34.21
N GLU A 92 -1.92 -11.86 -33.26
CA GLU A 92 -2.48 -10.53 -33.09
C GLU A 92 -3.91 -10.52 -32.48
N GLU A 93 -4.38 -11.64 -31.92
CA GLU A 93 -5.66 -11.78 -31.20
C GLU A 93 -5.63 -11.03 -29.86
N SER A 94 -6.52 -10.03 -29.71
CA SER A 94 -6.36 -9.00 -28.68
C SER A 94 -6.57 -9.49 -27.25
N LEU A 95 -7.48 -10.46 -27.05
CA LEU A 95 -7.69 -11.08 -25.74
C LEU A 95 -6.44 -11.86 -25.29
N ILE A 96 -5.83 -12.61 -26.21
CA ILE A 96 -4.62 -13.39 -25.92
C ILE A 96 -3.44 -12.45 -25.63
N LEU A 97 -3.34 -11.32 -26.33
CA LEU A 97 -2.35 -10.27 -26.05
C LEU A 97 -2.53 -9.65 -24.65
N ASP A 98 -3.76 -9.39 -24.20
CA ASP A 98 -4.02 -8.90 -22.82
C ASP A 98 -3.55 -9.91 -21.78
N TRP A 99 -3.89 -11.19 -21.97
CA TRP A 99 -3.47 -12.28 -21.11
C TRP A 99 -1.95 -12.51 -21.08
N LEU A 100 -1.30 -12.44 -22.25
CA LEU A 100 0.16 -12.48 -22.35
C LEU A 100 0.80 -11.30 -21.60
N GLY A 101 0.22 -10.09 -21.73
CA GLY A 101 0.65 -8.91 -20.97
C GLY A 101 0.51 -9.11 -19.46
N LYS A 102 -0.62 -9.68 -19.00
CA LYS A 102 -0.83 -10.05 -17.58
C LYS A 102 0.24 -11.03 -17.09
N ALA A 103 0.58 -12.06 -17.88
CA ALA A 103 1.59 -13.06 -17.53
C ALA A 103 3.02 -12.47 -17.48
N TYR A 104 3.37 -11.60 -18.43
CA TYR A 104 4.64 -10.87 -18.42
C TYR A 104 4.75 -9.93 -17.22
N TYR A 105 3.68 -9.20 -16.89
CA TYR A 105 3.63 -8.31 -15.73
C TYR A 105 3.88 -9.06 -14.43
N ARG A 106 3.19 -10.19 -14.22
CA ARG A 106 3.40 -11.07 -13.06
C ARG A 106 4.78 -11.71 -13.02
N SER A 107 5.42 -11.86 -14.18
CA SER A 107 6.79 -12.35 -14.29
C SER A 107 7.84 -11.26 -14.10
N GLY A 108 7.44 -10.00 -13.81
CA GLY A 108 8.35 -8.86 -13.63
C GLY A 108 8.82 -8.19 -14.93
N PHE A 109 8.42 -8.69 -16.09
CA PHE A 109 8.78 -8.14 -17.40
C PHE A 109 7.81 -7.03 -17.83
N GLU A 110 7.81 -5.91 -17.11
CA GLU A 110 6.83 -4.84 -17.29
C GLU A 110 6.93 -4.14 -18.66
N ASP A 111 8.12 -4.02 -19.25
CA ASP A 111 8.31 -3.49 -20.61
C ASP A 111 7.55 -4.32 -21.64
N THR A 112 7.76 -5.63 -21.61
CA THR A 112 7.11 -6.56 -22.53
C THR A 112 5.60 -6.57 -22.30
N ALA A 113 5.15 -6.52 -21.04
CA ALA A 113 3.74 -6.41 -20.72
C ALA A 113 3.07 -5.16 -21.32
N LEU A 114 3.71 -3.99 -21.16
CA LEU A 114 3.24 -2.73 -21.73
C LEU A 114 3.15 -2.79 -23.26
N GLN A 115 4.12 -3.42 -23.93
CA GLN A 115 4.09 -3.60 -25.38
C GLN A 115 2.89 -4.46 -25.84
N GLN A 116 2.60 -5.57 -25.16
CA GLN A 116 1.45 -6.42 -25.50
C GLN A 116 0.13 -5.67 -25.30
N TRP A 117 -0.02 -4.98 -24.17
CA TRP A 117 -1.23 -4.19 -23.89
C TRP A 117 -1.41 -3.01 -24.85
N GLN A 118 -0.34 -2.30 -25.21
CA GLN A 118 -0.41 -1.24 -26.22
C GLN A 118 -0.82 -1.79 -27.59
N THR A 119 -0.37 -2.99 -27.94
CA THR A 119 -0.74 -3.63 -29.21
C THR A 119 -2.22 -4.01 -29.21
N ALA A 120 -2.74 -4.59 -28.12
CA ALA A 120 -4.17 -4.85 -27.96
C ALA A 120 -5.01 -3.56 -27.99
N LEU A 121 -4.58 -2.51 -27.28
CA LEU A 121 -5.28 -1.23 -27.23
C LEU A 121 -5.37 -0.55 -28.60
N LYS A 122 -4.29 -0.58 -29.40
CA LYS A 122 -4.27 -0.04 -30.78
C LYS A 122 -5.30 -0.72 -31.70
N LYS A 123 -5.73 -1.94 -31.37
CA LYS A 123 -6.77 -2.69 -32.08
C LYS A 123 -8.18 -2.45 -31.54
N GLY A 124 -8.34 -1.55 -30.57
CA GLY A 124 -9.62 -1.21 -29.97
C GLY A 124 -10.06 -2.12 -28.81
N TYR A 125 -9.19 -3.00 -28.31
CA TYR A 125 -9.49 -3.85 -27.15
C TYR A 125 -9.29 -3.11 -25.83
N GLY A 126 -10.11 -3.44 -24.82
CA GLY A 126 -9.95 -3.00 -23.43
C GLY A 126 -10.29 -1.52 -23.13
N GLY A 127 -10.31 -0.64 -24.14
CA GLY A 127 -10.73 0.75 -24.01
C GLY A 127 -10.04 1.49 -22.86
N LEU A 128 -10.81 2.32 -22.14
CA LEU A 128 -10.30 3.15 -21.03
C LEU A 128 -9.71 2.31 -19.88
N LEU A 129 -10.21 1.09 -19.66
CA LEU A 129 -9.72 0.22 -18.59
C LEU A 129 -8.27 -0.20 -18.84
N LEU A 130 -7.99 -0.68 -20.06
CA LEU A 130 -6.64 -1.08 -20.45
C LEU A 130 -5.69 0.11 -20.56
N GLU A 131 -6.18 1.24 -21.06
CA GLU A 131 -5.43 2.52 -21.10
C GLU A 131 -4.99 2.94 -19.69
N ASN A 132 -5.92 2.97 -18.72
CA ASN A 132 -5.61 3.28 -17.32
C ASN A 132 -4.57 2.32 -16.72
N ARG A 133 -4.65 1.01 -17.02
CA ARG A 133 -3.66 0.03 -16.55
C ARG A 133 -2.27 0.34 -17.11
N ILE A 134 -2.18 0.61 -18.41
CA ILE A 134 -0.93 0.97 -19.09
C ILE A 134 -0.32 2.23 -18.46
N ASP A 135 -1.14 3.25 -18.20
CA ASP A 135 -0.68 4.53 -17.65
C ASP A 135 -0.19 4.37 -16.20
N ILE A 136 -0.89 3.60 -15.37
CA ILE A 136 -0.46 3.32 -13.99
C ILE A 136 0.87 2.56 -14.00
N VAL A 137 0.99 1.49 -14.78
CA VAL A 137 2.22 0.67 -14.82
C VAL A 137 3.40 1.49 -15.38
N ARG A 138 3.17 2.30 -16.41
CA ARG A 138 4.22 3.19 -16.96
C ARG A 138 4.62 4.27 -15.96
N GLY A 139 3.66 4.97 -15.35
CA GLY A 139 3.92 6.06 -14.42
C GLY A 139 4.67 5.60 -13.16
N ARG A 140 4.38 4.40 -12.66
CA ARG A 140 5.10 3.77 -11.54
C ARG A 140 6.59 3.57 -11.85
N ARG A 141 6.98 3.40 -13.11
CA ARG A 141 8.39 3.21 -13.52
C ARG A 141 9.13 4.52 -13.73
N GLU A 142 8.47 5.54 -14.27
CA GLU A 142 9.08 6.82 -14.61
C GLU A 142 9.31 7.72 -13.37
N ASN A 143 8.47 7.63 -12.34
CA ASN A 143 8.40 8.61 -11.25
C ASN A 143 8.84 8.12 -9.86
N ILE A 144 9.64 7.04 -9.76
CA ILE A 144 10.08 6.47 -8.48
C ILE A 144 10.83 7.49 -7.61
N SER A 145 11.50 8.49 -8.21
CA SER A 145 12.31 9.48 -7.48
C SER A 145 11.59 10.77 -7.06
N ILE A 146 10.31 11.00 -7.43
CA ILE A 146 9.59 12.26 -7.15
C ILE A 146 8.44 12.06 -6.14
N MET A 147 8.33 10.88 -5.52
CA MET A 147 7.22 10.52 -4.61
C MET A 147 7.14 11.32 -3.29
N ASN A 148 8.01 12.32 -3.09
CA ASN A 148 8.08 13.22 -1.94
C ASN A 148 7.55 14.64 -2.21
N GLU A 149 6.93 14.93 -3.36
CA GLU A 149 6.23 16.21 -3.51
C GLU A 149 5.16 16.35 -2.42
N GLN A 150 5.20 17.48 -1.71
CA GLN A 150 4.29 17.86 -0.63
C GLN A 150 2.84 17.47 -0.99
N LYS A 151 2.40 16.28 -0.56
CA LYS A 151 1.03 15.81 -0.79
C LYS A 151 0.11 16.81 -0.11
N ARG A 152 -0.51 17.67 -0.90
CA ARG A 152 -1.56 18.56 -0.41
C ARG A 152 -2.82 17.72 -0.20
N TYR A 153 -3.33 17.75 1.03
CA TYR A 153 -4.56 17.08 1.37
C TYR A 153 -5.73 18.04 1.18
N VAL A 154 -6.83 17.51 0.67
CA VAL A 154 -8.10 18.23 0.49
C VAL A 154 -9.23 17.44 1.13
N GLU A 155 -10.29 18.13 1.51
CA GLU A 155 -11.49 17.50 2.06
C GLU A 155 -12.09 16.55 1.02
N GLY A 156 -12.04 15.25 1.33
CA GLY A 156 -12.48 14.15 0.46
C GLY A 156 -13.80 13.51 0.90
N GLY A 157 -14.27 13.82 2.11
CA GLY A 157 -15.52 13.31 2.67
C GLY A 157 -15.62 13.61 4.17
N ASN A 158 -16.65 13.08 4.82
CA ASN A 158 -16.82 13.17 6.27
C ASN A 158 -17.61 11.97 6.81
N PHE A 159 -17.48 11.71 8.11
CA PHE A 159 -18.41 10.87 8.85
C PHE A 159 -19.38 11.80 9.58
N PRO A 160 -20.61 12.02 9.10
CA PRO A 160 -21.44 13.09 9.63
C PRO A 160 -21.90 12.82 11.06
N ALA A 161 -21.96 13.86 11.89
CA ALA A 161 -22.50 13.77 13.24
C ALA A 161 -23.98 13.40 13.32
N LYS A 162 -24.72 13.49 12.21
CA LYS A 162 -26.11 13.04 12.10
C LYS A 162 -26.34 12.28 10.80
N THR A 163 -27.04 11.16 10.87
CA THR A 163 -27.51 10.42 9.70
C THR A 163 -29.04 10.31 9.78
N GLY A 164 -29.74 11.06 8.94
CA GLY A 164 -31.18 11.25 9.08
C GLY A 164 -31.51 11.91 10.42
N GLU A 165 -32.32 11.24 11.24
CA GLU A 165 -32.68 11.69 12.60
C GLU A 165 -31.71 11.17 13.69
N THR A 166 -30.84 10.22 13.36
CA THR A 166 -29.92 9.60 14.33
C THR A 166 -28.73 10.52 14.58
N VAL A 167 -28.49 10.87 15.85
CA VAL A 167 -27.27 11.57 16.28
C VAL A 167 -26.17 10.53 16.44
N ASN A 168 -25.14 10.64 15.60
CA ASN A 168 -24.00 9.74 15.64
C ASN A 168 -23.04 10.11 16.78
N TYR A 169 -22.70 11.39 16.91
CA TYR A 169 -21.85 11.95 17.97
C TYR A 169 -22.11 13.45 18.13
N GLN A 170 -21.56 14.03 19.20
CA GLN A 170 -21.55 15.46 19.49
C GLN A 170 -20.18 15.93 19.98
N TYR A 171 -19.72 17.06 19.45
CA TYR A 171 -18.48 17.76 19.79
C TYR A 171 -17.27 16.81 19.84
N PRO A 172 -16.85 16.23 18.71
CA PRO A 172 -15.76 15.25 18.73
C PRO A 172 -14.45 15.92 19.15
N THR A 173 -13.74 15.29 20.09
CA THR A 173 -12.44 15.79 20.60
C THR A 173 -11.26 14.97 20.11
N SER A 174 -11.47 13.70 19.76
CA SER A 174 -10.40 12.87 19.22
C SER A 174 -10.92 11.88 18.19
N VAL A 175 -10.03 11.56 17.25
CA VAL A 175 -10.15 10.44 16.32
C VAL A 175 -8.84 9.69 16.31
N PHE A 176 -8.89 8.36 16.30
CA PHE A 176 -7.72 7.49 16.26
C PHE A 176 -7.95 6.39 15.21
N SER A 177 -7.11 6.36 14.19
CA SER A 177 -7.19 5.38 13.10
C SER A 177 -6.40 4.12 13.44
N LEU A 178 -6.91 2.96 13.05
CA LEU A 178 -6.36 1.64 13.35
C LEU A 178 -5.71 1.00 12.10
N LYS A 179 -4.83 0.02 12.33
CA LYS A 179 -4.11 -0.72 11.27
C LYS A 179 -5.04 -1.48 10.30
N ASP A 180 -6.26 -1.80 10.73
CA ASP A 180 -7.29 -2.47 9.92
C ASP A 180 -8.13 -1.51 9.06
N GLY A 181 -7.87 -0.20 9.13
CA GLY A 181 -8.61 0.85 8.44
C GLY A 181 -9.81 1.40 9.22
N SER A 182 -10.20 0.77 10.32
CA SER A 182 -11.23 1.32 11.20
C SER A 182 -10.70 2.52 12.00
N SER A 183 -11.60 3.25 12.64
CA SER A 183 -11.24 4.40 13.47
C SER A 183 -12.14 4.49 14.70
N ILE A 184 -11.63 5.04 15.79
CA ILE A 184 -12.38 5.32 17.01
C ILE A 184 -12.51 6.83 17.17
N VAL A 185 -13.74 7.29 17.34
CA VAL A 185 -14.09 8.70 17.57
C VAL A 185 -14.52 8.86 19.02
N VAL A 186 -13.96 9.86 19.69
CA VAL A 186 -14.38 10.29 21.03
C VAL A 186 -15.43 11.38 20.91
N SER A 187 -16.63 11.12 21.44
CA SER A 187 -17.70 12.10 21.51
C SER A 187 -17.81 12.71 22.91
N TYR A 188 -17.32 13.94 23.03
CA TYR A 188 -17.37 14.71 24.27
C TYR A 188 -18.80 15.05 24.71
N GLY A 189 -19.68 15.33 23.74
CA GLY A 189 -21.06 15.74 23.98
C GLY A 189 -21.96 14.59 24.41
N THR A 190 -21.82 13.41 23.80
CA THR A 190 -22.64 12.23 24.13
C THR A 190 -22.01 11.33 25.19
N ASN A 191 -20.79 11.62 25.64
CA ASN A 191 -20.04 10.81 26.61
C ASN A 191 -19.83 9.36 26.15
N GLU A 192 -19.43 9.19 24.89
CA GLU A 192 -19.24 7.89 24.26
C GLU A 192 -17.94 7.85 23.45
N ILE A 193 -17.44 6.64 23.22
CA ILE A 193 -16.55 6.35 22.09
C ILE A 193 -17.31 5.52 21.05
N ILE A 194 -17.00 5.75 19.77
CA ILE A 194 -17.69 5.12 18.64
C ILE A 194 -16.63 4.61 17.68
N SER A 195 -16.67 3.31 17.38
CA SER A 195 -15.82 2.70 16.35
C SER A 195 -16.54 2.73 15.00
N TYR A 196 -15.85 3.19 13.97
CA TYR A 196 -16.29 3.23 12.57
C TYR A 196 -15.39 2.37 11.70
N ASN A 197 -15.98 1.63 10.76
CA ASN A 197 -15.22 1.04 9.66
C ASN A 197 -14.85 2.09 8.59
N VAL A 198 -14.12 1.67 7.56
CA VAL A 198 -13.70 2.54 6.43
C VAL A 198 -14.86 3.18 5.65
N ASN A 199 -16.06 2.61 5.76
CA ASN A 199 -17.27 3.09 5.08
C ASN A 199 -18.09 4.07 5.94
N GLY A 200 -17.64 4.39 7.16
CA GLY A 200 -18.37 5.24 8.11
C GLY A 200 -19.55 4.54 8.77
N LYS A 201 -19.63 3.20 8.70
CA LYS A 201 -20.61 2.41 9.46
C LYS A 201 -20.05 2.12 10.84
N VAL A 202 -20.93 2.22 11.84
CA VAL A 202 -20.57 1.95 13.25
C VAL A 202 -20.35 0.45 13.46
N ASN A 203 -19.19 0.10 14.01
CA ASN A 203 -18.86 -1.26 14.47
C ASN A 203 -19.39 -1.50 15.89
N PHE A 204 -19.05 -0.60 16.81
CA PHE A 204 -19.54 -0.63 18.19
C PHE A 204 -19.58 0.78 18.78
N ARG A 205 -20.30 0.90 19.90
CA ARG A 205 -20.33 2.09 20.77
C ARG A 205 -20.02 1.66 22.19
N SER A 206 -19.35 2.51 22.94
CA SER A 206 -19.13 2.28 24.36
C SER A 206 -19.36 3.54 25.17
N GLN A 207 -20.07 3.38 26.27
CA GLN A 207 -20.24 4.40 27.33
C GLN A 207 -19.22 4.21 28.45
N GLY A 208 -18.31 3.24 28.34
CA GLY A 208 -17.28 2.97 29.34
C GLY A 208 -17.85 2.28 30.59
N PRO A 209 -17.48 2.73 31.81
CA PRO A 209 -17.93 2.10 33.05
C PRO A 209 -19.45 2.20 33.23
N LEU A 210 -20.01 1.47 34.21
CA LEU A 210 -21.45 1.51 34.53
C LEU A 210 -21.98 2.92 34.83
N SER A 211 -21.13 3.82 35.34
CA SER A 211 -21.46 5.23 35.59
C SER A 211 -21.47 6.10 34.32
N GLY A 212 -21.06 5.55 33.18
CA GLY A 212 -20.76 6.29 31.97
C GLY A 212 -19.41 7.02 32.03
N PHE A 213 -18.91 7.39 30.85
CA PHE A 213 -17.82 8.35 30.73
C PHE A 213 -18.25 9.74 31.20
N LEU A 214 -17.30 10.49 31.75
CA LEU A 214 -17.49 11.88 32.12
C LEU A 214 -16.60 12.78 31.26
N ARG A 215 -17.18 13.31 30.17
CA ARG A 215 -16.47 14.16 29.20
C ARG A 215 -15.19 13.48 28.68
N PRO A 216 -15.32 12.36 27.96
CA PRO A 216 -14.16 11.70 27.36
C PRO A 216 -13.48 12.66 26.38
N PHE A 217 -12.15 12.64 26.32
CA PHE A 217 -11.37 13.65 25.61
C PHE A 217 -10.48 13.07 24.51
N ASP A 218 -9.52 12.23 24.86
CA ASP A 218 -8.62 11.56 23.91
C ASP A 218 -8.76 10.04 24.00
N VAL A 219 -8.35 9.37 22.93
CA VAL A 219 -8.28 7.91 22.83
C VAL A 219 -6.94 7.49 22.27
N TYR A 220 -6.37 6.43 22.84
CA TYR A 220 -5.16 5.78 22.37
C TYR A 220 -5.37 4.26 22.41
N VAL A 221 -4.98 3.55 21.35
CA VAL A 221 -5.12 2.08 21.29
C VAL A 221 -3.74 1.46 21.37
N LEU A 222 -3.56 0.55 22.34
CA LEU A 222 -2.33 -0.20 22.56
C LEU A 222 -2.18 -1.32 21.51
N ASP A 223 -0.96 -1.81 21.30
CA ASP A 223 -0.69 -2.91 20.37
C ASP A 223 -1.41 -4.22 20.75
N ASN A 224 -1.72 -4.42 22.03
CA ASN A 224 -2.52 -5.55 22.50
C ASN A 224 -4.04 -5.37 22.23
N GLY A 225 -4.46 -4.24 21.66
CA GLY A 225 -5.84 -3.89 21.35
C GLY A 225 -6.61 -3.20 22.48
N ASP A 226 -6.03 -3.03 23.67
CA ASP A 226 -6.68 -2.29 24.75
C ASP A 226 -6.82 -0.80 24.37
N ILE A 227 -7.96 -0.21 24.71
CA ILE A 227 -8.33 1.16 24.38
C ILE A 227 -8.26 2.00 25.66
N LEU A 228 -7.37 3.00 25.66
CA LEU A 228 -7.25 4.01 26.72
C LEU A 228 -8.09 5.23 26.36
N VAL A 229 -8.92 5.70 27.28
CA VAL A 229 -9.79 6.88 27.10
C VAL A 229 -9.58 7.83 28.26
N SER A 230 -9.07 9.04 28.00
CA SER A 230 -8.97 10.08 29.04
C SER A 230 -10.34 10.71 29.28
N GLU A 231 -10.66 10.94 30.55
CA GLU A 231 -11.94 11.52 30.96
C GLU A 231 -11.71 12.88 31.60
N TYR A 232 -11.87 13.95 30.82
CA TYR A 232 -11.65 15.33 31.28
C TYR A 232 -12.52 15.68 32.49
N GLY A 233 -13.78 15.24 32.52
CA GLY A 233 -14.69 15.49 33.64
C GLY A 233 -14.63 14.41 34.71
N GLY A 234 -14.03 13.27 34.41
CA GLY A 234 -13.91 12.12 35.31
C GLY A 234 -12.61 12.08 36.10
N ASP A 235 -11.65 12.96 35.76
CA ASP A 235 -10.31 13.05 36.37
C ASP A 235 -9.59 11.68 36.44
N ARG A 236 -9.74 10.88 35.37
CA ARG A 236 -9.20 9.52 35.27
C ARG A 236 -8.94 9.14 33.81
N VAL A 237 -8.28 8.00 33.62
CA VAL A 237 -8.19 7.30 32.33
C VAL A 237 -8.89 5.95 32.47
N SER A 238 -9.84 5.67 31.58
CA SER A 238 -10.51 4.39 31.46
C SER A 238 -9.78 3.47 30.49
N VAL A 239 -9.80 2.17 30.78
CA VAL A 239 -9.19 1.10 29.97
C VAL A 239 -10.30 0.15 29.55
N LEU A 240 -10.43 -0.05 28.25
CA LEU A 240 -11.39 -0.95 27.63
C LEU A 240 -10.65 -2.03 26.85
N ASP A 241 -11.29 -3.18 26.61
CA ASP A 241 -10.78 -4.14 25.63
C ASP A 241 -11.03 -3.68 24.18
N SER A 242 -10.54 -4.45 23.21
CA SER A 242 -10.69 -4.17 21.78
C SER A 242 -12.15 -4.19 21.29
N GLY A 243 -13.07 -4.79 22.06
CA GLY A 243 -14.51 -4.77 21.81
C GLY A 243 -15.23 -3.58 22.42
N GLY A 244 -14.51 -2.68 23.11
CA GLY A 244 -15.08 -1.54 23.80
C GLY A 244 -15.74 -1.87 25.14
N ILE A 245 -15.42 -3.01 25.74
CA ILE A 245 -15.91 -3.37 27.08
C ILE A 245 -14.95 -2.81 28.12
N TYR A 246 -15.50 -2.10 29.11
CA TYR A 246 -14.72 -1.52 30.20
C TYR A 246 -14.04 -2.61 31.06
N LYS A 247 -12.73 -2.45 31.29
CA LYS A 247 -11.89 -3.32 32.12
C LYS A 247 -11.60 -2.68 33.47
N THR A 248 -11.03 -1.48 33.46
CA THR A 248 -10.56 -0.78 34.66
C THR A 248 -10.38 0.72 34.38
N SER A 249 -9.99 1.49 35.39
CA SER A 249 -9.55 2.87 35.24
C SER A 249 -8.49 3.20 36.27
N PHE A 250 -7.67 4.21 35.99
CA PHE A 250 -6.65 4.72 36.90
C PHE A 250 -6.65 6.24 36.96
N GLY A 251 -6.10 6.76 38.06
CA GLY A 251 -6.19 8.16 38.43
C GLY A 251 -7.49 8.53 39.14
N GLU A 252 -7.43 9.65 39.84
CA GLU A 252 -8.55 10.25 40.56
C GLU A 252 -8.37 11.76 40.62
N LYS A 253 -9.41 12.48 41.02
CA LYS A 253 -9.36 13.94 41.15
C LYS A 253 -8.35 14.39 42.19
N GLY A 254 -7.43 15.27 41.79
CA GLY A 254 -6.54 15.98 42.72
C GLY A 254 -5.24 16.46 42.09
N MET A 255 -4.31 16.89 42.94
CA MET A 255 -3.02 17.46 42.56
C MET A 255 -1.83 16.57 42.99
N GLY A 256 -2.08 15.51 43.74
CA GLY A 256 -1.06 14.58 44.23
C GLY A 256 -0.58 13.60 43.17
N ASP A 257 0.30 12.68 43.57
CA ASP A 257 0.87 11.64 42.71
C ASP A 257 -0.22 10.76 42.08
N GLY A 258 -0.18 10.61 40.76
CA GLY A 258 -1.18 9.84 40.00
C GLY A 258 -2.59 10.45 39.94
N GLN A 259 -2.81 11.61 40.56
CA GLN A 259 -4.08 12.34 40.50
C GLN A 259 -4.12 13.30 39.31
N PHE A 260 -5.33 13.57 38.81
CA PHE A 260 -5.57 14.43 37.66
C PHE A 260 -6.52 15.60 37.98
N MET A 261 -6.37 16.65 37.18
CA MET A 261 -7.37 17.70 37.03
C MET A 261 -7.60 17.96 35.53
N GLY A 262 -8.58 17.28 34.95
CA GLY A 262 -8.88 17.37 33.52
C GLY A 262 -7.78 16.78 32.64
N PRO A 263 -7.54 15.46 32.68
CA PRO A 263 -6.59 14.82 31.77
C PRO A 263 -7.07 14.97 30.32
N GLN A 264 -6.15 15.20 29.40
CA GLN A 264 -6.46 15.45 27.99
C GLN A 264 -5.86 14.40 27.07
N TYR A 265 -4.59 14.50 26.68
CA TYR A 265 -4.02 13.67 25.62
C TYR A 265 -3.19 12.52 26.18
N ILE A 266 -3.17 11.40 25.45
CA ILE A 266 -2.48 10.17 25.85
C ILE A 266 -1.44 9.80 24.78
N THR A 267 -0.25 9.40 25.21
CA THR A 267 0.71 8.67 24.37
C THR A 267 1.40 7.56 25.16
N VAL A 268 2.11 6.68 24.46
CA VAL A 268 2.74 5.49 25.03
C VAL A 268 4.13 5.31 24.41
N ASP A 269 5.11 4.90 25.22
CA ASP A 269 6.46 4.59 24.74
C ASP A 269 6.64 3.13 24.32
N SER A 270 7.81 2.78 23.78
CA SER A 270 8.12 1.41 23.32
C SER A 270 8.05 0.33 24.42
N LYS A 271 7.97 0.73 25.70
CA LYS A 271 7.87 -0.16 26.86
C LYS A 271 6.46 -0.18 27.46
N ASN A 272 5.49 0.40 26.77
CA ASN A 272 4.10 0.52 27.21
C ASN A 272 3.88 1.41 28.45
N TYR A 273 4.80 2.34 28.77
CA TYR A 273 4.50 3.36 29.77
C TYR A 273 3.53 4.38 29.19
N VAL A 274 2.52 4.76 29.97
CA VAL A 274 1.44 5.66 29.55
C VAL A 274 1.73 7.07 30.06
N TYR A 275 1.77 8.03 29.14
CA TYR A 275 1.99 9.44 29.41
C TYR A 275 0.69 10.20 29.16
N VAL A 276 0.23 10.94 30.18
CA VAL A 276 -1.05 11.64 30.13
C VAL A 276 -0.86 13.10 30.46
N THR A 277 -1.31 13.99 29.57
CA THR A 277 -1.27 15.43 29.85
C THR A 277 -2.37 15.82 30.80
N ASP A 278 -1.98 16.45 31.91
CA ASP A 278 -2.86 16.86 32.99
C ASP A 278 -3.06 18.38 32.92
N PHE A 279 -4.11 18.80 32.20
CA PHE A 279 -4.30 20.19 31.80
C PHE A 279 -4.42 21.14 33.00
N GLY A 280 -5.16 20.74 34.04
CA GLY A 280 -5.40 21.56 35.22
C GLY A 280 -4.16 21.72 36.09
N ASN A 281 -3.30 20.71 36.15
CA ASN A 281 -2.06 20.73 36.92
C ASN A 281 -0.83 21.18 36.10
N ASN A 282 -0.98 21.41 34.79
CA ASN A 282 0.10 21.81 33.86
C ASN A 282 1.34 20.89 33.92
N ARG A 283 1.09 19.58 33.92
CA ARG A 283 2.14 18.56 33.98
C ARG A 283 1.80 17.37 33.09
N VAL A 284 2.73 16.43 32.99
CA VAL A 284 2.52 15.10 32.40
C VAL A 284 2.68 14.06 33.50
N ASN A 285 1.69 13.19 33.67
CA ASN A 285 1.78 12.04 34.57
C ASN A 285 2.18 10.79 33.78
N VAL A 286 3.04 9.95 34.37
CA VAL A 286 3.56 8.73 33.76
C VAL A 286 3.16 7.52 34.58
N PHE A 287 2.62 6.50 33.90
CA PHE A 287 2.17 5.24 34.48
C PHE A 287 2.88 4.07 33.82
N ASN A 288 3.14 3.00 34.57
CA ASN A 288 3.71 1.77 34.02
C ASN A 288 2.63 0.96 33.27
N PRO A 289 3.00 -0.15 32.59
CA PRO A 289 2.05 -1.00 31.88
C PRO A 289 0.95 -1.60 32.76
N GLU A 290 1.17 -1.69 34.07
CA GLU A 290 0.17 -2.09 35.08
C GLU A 290 -0.70 -0.92 35.58
N TYR A 291 -0.62 0.24 34.93
CA TYR A 291 -1.34 1.49 35.24
C TYR A 291 -1.07 2.07 36.64
N GLN A 292 0.09 1.78 37.21
CA GLN A 292 0.56 2.36 38.46
C GLN A 292 1.36 3.63 38.18
N PHE A 293 1.10 4.69 38.95
CA PHE A 293 1.85 5.94 38.83
C PHE A 293 3.34 5.72 39.10
N VAL A 294 4.18 6.35 38.29
CA VAL A 294 5.64 6.25 38.38
C VAL A 294 6.24 7.60 38.75
N PHE A 295 5.95 8.65 37.97
CA PHE A 295 6.40 10.01 38.21
C PHE A 295 5.58 11.02 37.39
N SER A 296 5.82 12.31 37.62
CA SER A 296 5.31 13.40 36.78
C SER A 296 6.40 14.40 36.43
N PHE A 297 6.28 15.08 35.30
CA PHE A 297 7.22 16.11 34.85
C PHE A 297 6.52 17.28 34.16
N GLY A 298 7.27 18.33 33.84
CA GLY A 298 6.73 19.53 33.19
C GLY A 298 6.50 20.72 34.10
N GLU A 299 6.78 20.58 35.39
CA GLU A 299 6.80 21.70 36.33
C GLU A 299 8.06 22.56 36.14
N LYS A 300 7.97 23.82 36.59
CA LYS A 300 9.10 24.75 36.54
C LYS A 300 10.25 24.26 37.41
N ASN A 301 11.44 24.15 36.82
CA ASN A 301 12.68 23.82 37.50
C ASN A 301 13.86 24.62 36.92
N SER A 302 15.11 24.26 37.23
CA SER A 302 16.29 24.97 36.74
C SER A 302 16.50 24.85 35.23
N ASN A 303 16.01 23.77 34.62
CA ASN A 303 16.27 23.40 33.23
C ASN A 303 15.03 23.61 32.33
N PHE A 304 13.83 23.66 32.91
CA PHE A 304 12.57 23.84 32.19
C PHE A 304 11.70 24.92 32.84
N ALA A 305 11.11 25.79 32.02
CA ALA A 305 10.33 26.94 32.49
C ALA A 305 8.95 26.58 33.07
N GLY A 306 8.51 25.33 32.88
CA GLY A 306 7.16 24.87 33.18
C GLY A 306 6.21 25.08 32.00
N PHE A 307 5.21 24.21 31.86
CA PHE A 307 4.15 24.39 30.87
C PHE A 307 3.25 25.57 31.24
N THR A 308 2.76 26.30 30.23
CA THR A 308 1.77 27.37 30.43
C THR A 308 0.34 26.84 30.30
N ALA A 309 0.11 26.01 29.30
CA ALA A 309 -1.10 25.21 29.13
C ALA A 309 -0.71 23.93 28.37
N VAL A 310 -0.44 22.85 29.11
CA VAL A 310 -0.03 21.56 28.51
C VAL A 310 -1.12 21.07 27.54
N GLY A 311 -0.72 20.67 26.33
CA GLY A 311 -1.61 20.32 25.22
C GLY A 311 -1.36 18.91 24.72
N GLY A 312 -1.25 18.74 23.40
CA GLY A 312 -1.01 17.44 22.81
C GLY A 312 0.33 16.84 23.17
N ILE A 313 0.39 15.51 23.12
CA ILE A 313 1.58 14.72 23.44
C ILE A 313 1.75 13.60 22.42
N CYS A 314 2.99 13.30 22.06
CA CYS A 314 3.33 12.18 21.19
C CYS A 314 4.70 11.62 21.54
N CYS A 315 4.79 10.30 21.65
CA CYS A 315 6.07 9.60 21.63
C CYS A 315 6.49 9.35 20.18
N LEU A 316 7.75 9.64 19.87
CA LEU A 316 8.40 9.31 18.60
C LEU A 316 9.84 8.91 18.90
N ASP A 317 10.23 7.69 18.52
CA ASP A 317 11.57 7.12 18.75
C ASP A 317 12.06 7.23 20.22
N ASP A 318 11.18 6.89 21.18
CA ASP A 318 11.42 7.02 22.64
C ASP A 318 11.76 8.46 23.11
N LEU A 319 11.34 9.47 22.33
CA LEU A 319 11.32 10.86 22.75
C LEU A 319 9.88 11.33 22.91
N ILE A 320 9.61 12.09 23.97
CA ILE A 320 8.29 12.59 24.32
C ILE A 320 8.19 14.05 23.90
N TYR A 321 7.36 14.32 22.90
CA TYR A 321 7.07 15.66 22.42
C TYR A 321 5.77 16.17 23.01
N VAL A 322 5.82 17.32 23.68
CA VAL A 322 4.67 17.92 24.38
C VAL A 322 4.43 19.33 23.85
N GLY A 323 3.23 19.57 23.32
CA GLY A 323 2.77 20.88 22.89
C GLY A 323 2.36 21.74 24.09
N ASP A 324 2.72 23.02 24.06
CA ASP A 324 2.22 24.01 25.03
C ASP A 324 1.27 24.99 24.32
N GLY A 325 -0.02 24.80 24.56
CA GLY A 325 -1.10 25.62 24.02
C GLY A 325 -1.01 27.10 24.40
N GLY A 326 -0.37 27.42 25.52
CA GLY A 326 -0.23 28.79 26.01
C GLY A 326 0.94 29.53 25.35
N SER A 327 2.03 28.83 25.06
CA SER A 327 3.23 29.43 24.46
C SER A 327 3.37 29.19 22.95
N GLY A 328 2.63 28.22 22.40
CA GLY A 328 2.75 27.81 21.00
C GLY A 328 4.05 27.08 20.67
N ALA A 329 4.73 26.52 21.69
CA ALA A 329 5.97 25.78 21.55
C ALA A 329 5.72 24.26 21.55
N LEU A 330 6.72 23.52 21.08
CA LEU A 330 6.84 22.07 21.26
C LEU A 330 8.12 21.77 22.05
N TYR A 331 7.99 21.02 23.13
CA TYR A 331 9.09 20.66 24.02
C TYR A 331 9.39 19.16 23.90
N CYS A 332 10.68 18.80 23.92
CA CYS A 332 11.15 17.42 23.81
C CYS A 332 11.73 16.97 25.16
N PHE A 333 11.34 15.76 25.58
CA PHE A 333 11.78 15.10 26.81
C PHE A 333 12.23 13.67 26.50
N ASP A 334 13.08 13.11 27.35
CA ASP A 334 13.32 11.66 27.34
C ASP A 334 12.17 10.90 28.02
N VAL A 335 12.15 9.56 27.90
CA VAL A 335 11.19 8.68 28.60
C VAL A 335 11.22 8.77 30.13
N ASN A 336 12.23 9.41 30.73
CA ASN A 336 12.30 9.63 32.18
C ASN A 336 11.77 11.02 32.57
N GLY A 337 11.22 11.80 31.62
CA GLY A 337 10.69 13.14 31.84
C GLY A 337 11.75 14.24 31.97
N ASN A 338 13.01 13.95 31.62
CA ASN A 338 14.05 14.98 31.60
C ASN A 338 13.87 15.85 30.36
N TYR A 339 13.84 17.17 30.56
CA TYR A 339 13.82 18.13 29.46
C TYR A 339 15.11 18.04 28.64
N ILE A 340 14.97 17.83 27.33
CA ILE A 340 16.09 17.80 26.38
C ILE A 340 16.22 19.16 25.72
N GLU A 341 15.18 19.59 25.00
CA GLU A 341 15.22 20.81 24.21
C GLU A 341 13.83 21.36 23.86
N THR A 342 13.83 22.58 23.31
CA THR A 342 12.65 23.18 22.70
C THR A 342 12.65 22.80 21.21
N ALA A 343 11.98 21.71 20.87
CA ALA A 343 11.92 21.19 19.51
C ALA A 343 11.30 22.21 18.52
N ALA A 344 10.27 22.94 18.95
CA ALA A 344 9.72 24.07 18.20
C ALA A 344 9.61 25.31 19.10
N PRO A 345 10.16 26.47 18.71
CA PRO A 345 10.21 27.65 19.56
C PRO A 345 8.81 28.22 19.85
N LYS A 346 8.70 29.06 20.88
CA LYS A 346 7.44 29.74 21.23
C LYS A 346 6.86 30.48 20.02
N LYS A 347 5.52 30.48 19.91
CA LYS A 347 4.74 31.06 18.80
C LYS A 347 4.93 30.38 17.44
N THR A 348 5.52 29.17 17.40
CA THR A 348 5.56 28.37 16.16
C THR A 348 4.16 27.92 15.79
N PHE A 349 3.44 27.40 16.77
CA PHE A 349 2.05 26.98 16.65
C PHE A 349 1.14 28.01 17.31
N LYS A 350 -0.12 28.09 16.86
CA LYS A 350 -1.13 28.94 17.49
C LYS A 350 -1.68 28.28 18.76
N LYS A 351 -1.99 27.00 18.68
CA LYS A 351 -2.46 26.13 19.77
C LYS A 351 -2.23 24.67 19.36
N PRO A 352 -1.06 24.07 19.67
CA PRO A 352 -0.79 22.67 19.37
C PRO A 352 -1.66 21.76 20.26
N GLU A 353 -2.76 21.30 19.68
CA GLU A 353 -3.70 20.32 20.26
C GLU A 353 -3.18 18.92 19.96
N GLY A 354 -4.02 17.96 19.56
CA GLY A 354 -3.61 16.58 19.28
C GLY A 354 -2.35 16.47 18.40
N ILE A 355 -1.40 15.64 18.85
CA ILE A 355 -0.16 15.31 18.14
C ILE A 355 -0.15 13.79 17.92
N ARG A 356 0.14 13.35 16.71
CA ARG A 356 0.29 11.93 16.36
C ARG A 356 1.58 11.71 15.57
N GLU A 357 2.18 10.54 15.75
CA GLU A 357 3.28 10.10 14.90
C GLU A 357 2.74 9.82 13.50
N TRP A 358 3.49 10.26 12.49
CA TRP A 358 3.21 9.92 11.11
C TRP A 358 4.48 9.91 10.27
N LYS A 359 4.94 8.72 9.89
CA LYS A 359 6.10 8.49 9.02
C LYS A 359 7.39 9.12 9.59
N GLY A 360 7.64 8.90 10.89
CA GLY A 360 8.81 9.42 11.61
C GLY A 360 8.74 10.93 11.89
N LYS A 361 7.55 11.53 11.78
CA LYS A 361 7.30 12.96 11.98
C LYS A 361 6.09 13.17 12.89
N LEU A 362 5.86 14.41 13.31
CA LEU A 362 4.76 14.78 14.20
C LEU A 362 3.66 15.50 13.41
N LEU A 363 2.49 14.88 13.28
CA LEU A 363 1.29 15.53 12.76
C LEU A 363 0.61 16.29 13.91
N VAL A 364 0.67 17.63 13.84
CA VAL A 364 0.13 18.54 14.84
C VAL A 364 -1.18 19.14 14.34
N SER A 365 -2.26 18.96 15.10
CA SER A 365 -3.50 19.72 14.97
C SER A 365 -3.29 21.10 15.61
N ASP A 366 -3.11 22.12 14.78
CA ASP A 366 -2.85 23.49 15.23
C ASP A 366 -4.01 24.42 14.85
N TYR A 367 -4.92 24.65 15.79
CA TYR A 367 -6.10 25.49 15.62
C TYR A 367 -7.01 25.07 14.45
N ASN A 368 -6.79 25.57 13.24
CA ASN A 368 -7.54 25.19 12.04
C ASN A 368 -6.68 24.53 10.96
N LYS A 369 -5.41 24.25 11.29
CA LYS A 369 -4.41 23.69 10.38
C LYS A 369 -3.95 22.33 10.87
N MET A 370 -3.60 21.49 9.91
CA MET A 370 -2.81 20.29 10.16
C MET A 370 -1.39 20.58 9.69
N VAL A 371 -0.42 20.41 10.57
CA VAL A 371 0.98 20.74 10.30
C VAL A 371 1.83 19.51 10.60
N LEU A 372 2.58 19.05 9.60
CA LEU A 372 3.58 18.01 9.77
C LEU A 372 4.89 18.69 10.17
N PHE A 373 5.41 18.33 11.34
CA PHE A 373 6.67 18.82 11.86
C PHE A 373 7.71 17.70 11.89
N ASP A 374 8.85 17.93 11.26
CA ASP A 374 9.99 17.05 11.29
C ASP A 374 10.95 17.50 12.41
N PRO A 375 11.09 16.73 13.50
CA PRO A 375 11.93 17.15 14.62
C PRO A 375 13.43 17.13 14.29
N VAL A 376 13.86 16.39 13.27
CA VAL A 376 15.27 16.28 12.88
C VAL A 376 15.68 17.45 12.00
N SER A 377 14.88 17.76 10.97
CA SER A 377 15.17 18.86 10.04
C SER A 377 14.59 20.21 10.48
N MET A 378 13.72 20.20 11.48
CA MET A 378 12.91 21.35 11.93
C MET A 378 11.97 21.91 10.85
N GLU A 379 11.68 21.13 9.80
CA GLU A 379 10.79 21.53 8.72
C GLU A 379 9.32 21.50 9.18
N LEU A 380 8.55 22.51 8.77
CA LEU A 380 7.11 22.59 8.96
C LEU A 380 6.40 22.55 7.60
N THR A 381 5.61 21.51 7.38
CA THR A 381 4.80 21.35 6.17
C THR A 381 3.32 21.43 6.53
N GLN A 382 2.61 22.43 6.01
CA GLN A 382 1.15 22.48 6.17
C GLN A 382 0.49 21.44 5.26
N VAL A 383 -0.12 20.41 5.84
CA VAL A 383 -0.71 19.30 5.06
C VAL A 383 -2.15 19.59 4.63
N GLY A 384 -2.89 20.33 5.45
CA GLY A 384 -4.27 20.73 5.15
C GLY A 384 -4.80 21.78 6.12
N THR A 385 -6.02 22.25 5.87
CA THR A 385 -6.68 23.30 6.64
C THR A 385 -8.19 23.10 6.58
N VAL A 386 -8.88 23.30 7.70
CA VAL A 386 -10.35 23.30 7.76
C VAL A 386 -10.88 24.73 7.85
N GLY A 387 -11.83 25.07 6.97
CA GLY A 387 -12.76 26.20 7.10
C GLY A 387 -12.20 27.59 7.50
N ASN A 388 -13.11 28.51 7.82
CA ASN A 388 -12.77 29.85 8.31
C ASN A 388 -12.60 29.89 9.84
N ALA A 389 -12.03 30.99 10.34
CA ALA A 389 -11.35 31.19 11.62
C ALA A 389 -12.04 30.79 12.95
N SER A 390 -13.26 30.25 12.99
CA SER A 390 -13.92 29.81 14.24
C SER A 390 -13.70 28.34 14.59
N THR A 391 -13.08 27.56 13.72
CA THR A 391 -12.88 26.11 13.85
C THR A 391 -11.76 25.77 14.86
N SER A 392 -11.91 24.63 15.55
CA SER A 392 -10.95 24.12 16.54
C SER A 392 -10.73 22.64 16.26
N LEU A 393 -9.65 22.35 15.54
CA LEU A 393 -9.13 21.01 15.35
C LEU A 393 -8.55 20.53 16.67
N MET A 394 -9.14 19.47 17.20
CA MET A 394 -8.69 18.88 18.45
C MET A 394 -7.73 17.72 18.22
N SER A 395 -7.91 16.98 17.12
CA SER A 395 -7.09 15.82 16.78
C SER A 395 -7.17 15.53 15.28
N SER A 396 -6.05 15.06 14.73
CA SER A 396 -5.93 14.59 13.36
C SER A 396 -5.15 13.28 13.38
N SER A 397 -5.71 12.24 12.78
CA SER A 397 -5.10 10.90 12.73
C SER A 397 -4.94 10.45 11.28
N PRO A 398 -3.72 10.18 10.81
CA PRO A 398 -3.53 9.51 9.53
C PRO A 398 -4.13 8.11 9.60
N ASP A 399 -4.75 7.63 8.53
CA ASP A 399 -5.17 6.24 8.38
C ASP A 399 -4.19 5.45 7.49
N VAL A 400 -4.33 4.12 7.54
CA VAL A 400 -3.53 3.18 6.74
C VAL A 400 -3.80 3.27 5.24
N ASN A 401 -4.93 3.84 4.82
CA ASN A 401 -5.36 4.00 3.43
C ASN A 401 -4.89 5.34 2.80
N GLY A 402 -4.10 6.12 3.53
CA GLY A 402 -3.52 7.38 3.05
C GLY A 402 -4.42 8.60 3.20
N ASN A 403 -5.44 8.54 4.05
CA ASN A 403 -6.25 9.70 4.45
C ASN A 403 -5.80 10.25 5.81
N ILE A 404 -6.31 11.43 6.17
CA ILE A 404 -6.21 12.00 7.51
C ILE A 404 -7.63 12.27 8.00
N LEU A 405 -8.04 11.59 9.06
CA LEU A 405 -9.31 11.86 9.74
C LEU A 405 -9.08 12.96 10.76
N THR A 406 -10.01 13.89 10.90
CA THR A 406 -9.82 15.07 11.73
C THR A 406 -11.08 15.41 12.52
N ALA A 407 -10.93 15.57 13.82
CA ALA A 407 -11.99 15.93 14.75
C ALA A 407 -12.15 17.45 14.84
N GLU A 408 -13.25 17.96 14.29
CA GLU A 408 -13.59 19.38 14.28
C GLU A 408 -14.65 19.67 15.34
N PHE A 409 -14.19 20.16 16.49
CA PHE A 409 -15.03 20.25 17.69
C PHE A 409 -16.23 21.19 17.51
N ARG A 410 -16.02 22.40 16.98
CA ARG A 410 -17.08 23.43 16.90
C ARG A 410 -18.09 23.18 15.79
N GLU A 411 -17.64 22.68 14.65
CA GLU A 411 -18.54 22.32 13.53
C GLU A 411 -19.24 20.98 13.78
N ASN A 412 -18.85 20.27 14.84
CA ASN A 412 -19.40 18.97 15.20
C ASN A 412 -19.30 17.98 14.04
N ASP A 413 -18.09 17.76 13.52
CA ASP A 413 -17.85 16.88 12.38
C ASP A 413 -16.51 16.13 12.46
N ILE A 414 -16.44 14.99 11.79
CA ILE A 414 -15.21 14.22 11.53
C ILE A 414 -14.95 14.31 10.04
N LYS A 415 -13.96 15.13 9.67
CA LYS A 415 -13.59 15.36 8.27
C LYS A 415 -12.53 14.36 7.83
N ILE A 416 -12.66 13.90 6.58
CA ILE A 416 -11.71 13.01 5.93
C ILE A 416 -10.97 13.83 4.88
N PHE A 417 -9.65 13.92 5.05
CA PHE A 417 -8.75 14.56 4.12
C PHE A 417 -8.01 13.49 3.32
N SER A 418 -8.03 13.61 1.99
CA SER A 418 -7.34 12.67 1.10
C SER A 418 -6.30 13.41 0.26
N GLY A 419 -5.22 12.73 -0.12
CA GLY A 419 -4.23 13.27 -1.03
C GLY A 419 -4.88 13.64 -2.37
N MET A 420 -4.60 14.83 -2.89
CA MET A 420 -5.21 15.31 -4.14
C MET A 420 -4.96 14.37 -5.33
N THR A 421 -3.76 13.78 -5.38
CA THR A 421 -3.38 12.75 -6.37
C THR A 421 -4.16 11.45 -6.22
N ASP A 422 -4.54 11.11 -4.99
CA ASP A 422 -5.19 9.84 -4.66
C ASP A 422 -6.68 9.89 -5.02
N ILE A 423 -7.31 11.06 -4.88
CA ILE A 423 -8.67 11.33 -5.35
C ILE A 423 -8.75 11.24 -6.88
N ALA A 424 -7.85 11.93 -7.59
CA ALA A 424 -7.81 11.89 -9.06
C ALA A 424 -7.42 10.50 -9.59
N GLY A 425 -6.71 9.72 -8.77
CA GLY A 425 -6.14 8.43 -9.14
C GLY A 425 -7.13 7.27 -9.21
N GLY A 426 -8.20 7.30 -8.41
CA GLY A 426 -9.06 6.14 -8.22
C GLY A 426 -8.34 4.97 -7.51
N LEU A 427 -8.88 3.76 -7.66
CA LEU A 427 -8.32 2.52 -7.14
C LEU A 427 -7.71 1.69 -8.28
N PHE A 428 -6.57 1.06 -8.02
CA PHE A 428 -5.99 0.05 -8.89
C PHE A 428 -6.43 -1.33 -8.42
N VAL A 429 -7.38 -1.92 -9.15
CA VAL A 429 -7.98 -3.22 -8.84
C VAL A 429 -7.39 -4.25 -9.77
N GLN A 430 -7.04 -5.42 -9.24
CA GLN A 430 -6.51 -6.54 -10.02
C GLN A 430 -7.15 -7.84 -9.56
N ILE A 431 -7.79 -8.55 -10.50
CA ILE A 431 -8.22 -9.93 -10.27
C ILE A 431 -7.00 -10.82 -10.45
N GLU A 432 -6.48 -11.30 -9.33
CA GLU A 432 -5.22 -12.05 -9.29
C GLU A 432 -5.40 -13.51 -9.69
N ARG A 433 -6.50 -14.10 -9.22
CA ARG A 433 -6.82 -15.51 -9.40
C ARG A 433 -8.31 -15.73 -9.43
N VAL A 434 -8.76 -16.64 -10.30
CA VAL A 434 -10.13 -17.17 -10.29
C VAL A 434 -10.05 -18.69 -10.17
N ASN A 435 -10.65 -19.23 -9.11
CA ASN A 435 -10.80 -20.66 -8.87
C ASN A 435 -12.24 -21.08 -9.11
N SER A 436 -12.43 -21.94 -10.11
CA SER A 436 -13.71 -22.49 -10.55
C SER A 436 -13.80 -24.01 -10.37
N GLU A 437 -12.90 -24.65 -9.61
CA GLU A 437 -12.88 -26.11 -9.44
C GLU A 437 -14.21 -26.68 -8.89
N LYS A 438 -14.95 -25.88 -8.13
CA LYS A 438 -16.27 -26.23 -7.55
C LYS A 438 -17.44 -25.58 -8.29
N PHE A 439 -17.30 -25.34 -9.59
CA PHE A 439 -18.33 -24.71 -10.43
C PHE A 439 -19.73 -25.31 -10.17
N PRO A 440 -20.79 -24.50 -10.01
CA PRO A 440 -20.89 -23.06 -10.31
C PRO A 440 -20.40 -22.12 -9.20
N LEU A 441 -19.90 -22.64 -8.07
CA LEU A 441 -19.26 -21.78 -7.06
C LEU A 441 -17.89 -21.33 -7.57
N VAL A 442 -17.70 -20.01 -7.64
CA VAL A 442 -16.47 -19.37 -8.07
C VAL A 442 -15.86 -18.59 -6.93
N GLN A 443 -14.54 -18.72 -6.75
CA GLN A 443 -13.75 -17.95 -5.80
C GLN A 443 -12.78 -17.06 -6.57
N MET A 444 -12.76 -15.78 -6.22
CA MET A 444 -11.94 -14.77 -6.86
C MET A 444 -11.03 -14.11 -5.83
N GLU A 445 -9.72 -14.11 -6.11
CA GLU A 445 -8.73 -13.38 -5.33
C GLU A 445 -8.45 -12.04 -6.01
N VAL A 446 -8.56 -10.97 -5.24
CA VAL A 446 -8.51 -9.60 -5.72
C VAL A 446 -7.48 -8.84 -4.93
N ARG A 447 -6.67 -8.03 -5.61
CA ARG A 447 -5.81 -7.03 -4.98
C ARG A 447 -6.35 -5.63 -5.24
N VAL A 448 -6.42 -4.81 -4.20
CA VAL A 448 -6.84 -3.40 -4.27
C VAL A 448 -5.73 -2.51 -3.73
N GLU A 449 -5.24 -1.60 -4.58
CA GLU A 449 -4.17 -0.66 -4.28
C GLU A 449 -4.56 0.77 -4.71
N ASP A 450 -3.78 1.77 -4.30
CA ASP A 450 -3.74 3.06 -4.99
C ASP A 450 -2.78 3.03 -6.21
N ARG A 451 -2.66 4.16 -6.90
CA ARG A 451 -1.74 4.29 -8.04
C ARG A 451 -0.26 4.15 -7.67
N PHE A 452 0.08 4.27 -6.39
CA PHE A 452 1.43 4.19 -5.85
C PHE A 452 1.77 2.83 -5.22
N ARG A 453 0.90 1.83 -5.37
CA ARG A 453 1.03 0.48 -4.79
C ARG A 453 0.80 0.43 -3.28
N ASN A 454 0.26 1.48 -2.67
CA ASN A 454 -0.16 1.38 -1.28
C ASN A 454 -1.43 0.51 -1.20
N PRO A 455 -1.45 -0.52 -0.34
CA PRO A 455 -2.62 -1.39 -0.21
C PRO A 455 -3.83 -0.66 0.36
N ILE A 456 -5.04 -1.03 -0.09
CA ILE A 456 -6.30 -0.54 0.48
C ILE A 456 -6.90 -1.63 1.37
N VAL A 457 -6.98 -1.36 2.68
CA VAL A 457 -7.46 -2.29 3.71
C VAL A 457 -8.80 -1.88 4.30
N GLY A 458 -9.45 -2.78 5.01
CA GLY A 458 -10.73 -2.53 5.70
C GLY A 458 -11.98 -2.64 4.82
N LEU A 459 -11.86 -3.02 3.54
CA LEU A 459 -13.02 -3.15 2.65
C LEU A 459 -13.93 -4.31 3.09
N GLU A 460 -15.23 -4.08 2.97
CA GLU A 460 -16.31 -5.03 3.27
C GLU A 460 -17.01 -5.49 1.97
N ALA A 461 -17.89 -6.48 2.08
CA ALA A 461 -18.63 -7.02 0.92
C ALA A 461 -19.38 -5.93 0.12
N SER A 462 -19.86 -4.86 0.77
CA SER A 462 -20.54 -3.74 0.12
C SER A 462 -19.65 -2.88 -0.77
N ASN A 463 -18.33 -3.01 -0.64
CA ASN A 463 -17.37 -2.27 -1.47
C ASN A 463 -17.14 -2.93 -2.83
N PHE A 464 -17.56 -4.18 -3.02
CA PHE A 464 -17.30 -4.97 -4.22
C PHE A 464 -18.59 -5.19 -5.01
N TYR A 465 -18.50 -5.06 -6.32
CA TYR A 465 -19.61 -5.32 -7.24
C TYR A 465 -19.12 -6.18 -8.40
N VAL A 466 -19.49 -7.47 -8.38
CA VAL A 466 -19.09 -8.45 -9.39
C VAL A 466 -20.18 -8.61 -10.45
N THR A 467 -19.78 -8.61 -11.71
CA THR A 467 -20.67 -8.92 -12.83
C THR A 467 -20.10 -9.99 -13.75
N GLU A 468 -20.99 -10.74 -14.39
CA GLU A 468 -20.70 -11.64 -15.51
C GLU A 468 -21.56 -11.19 -16.70
N GLU A 469 -20.94 -10.96 -17.86
CA GLU A 469 -21.60 -10.34 -19.02
C GLU A 469 -22.39 -9.06 -18.66
N LYS A 470 -21.80 -8.21 -17.79
CA LYS A 470 -22.41 -6.97 -17.27
C LYS A 470 -23.71 -7.19 -16.46
N ARG A 471 -23.99 -8.41 -16.01
CA ARG A 471 -25.11 -8.72 -15.11
C ARG A 471 -24.57 -9.03 -13.72
N PRO A 472 -25.21 -8.53 -12.64
CA PRO A 472 -24.82 -8.86 -11.27
C PRO A 472 -24.84 -10.37 -11.05
N VAL A 473 -23.80 -10.88 -10.38
CA VAL A 473 -23.74 -12.28 -9.95
C VAL A 473 -24.67 -12.52 -8.76
N SER A 474 -24.98 -13.80 -8.52
CA SER A 474 -25.81 -14.21 -7.38
C SER A 474 -24.96 -14.57 -6.15
N GLU A 475 -25.50 -14.30 -4.96
CA GLU A 475 -24.95 -14.74 -3.67
C GLU A 475 -23.46 -14.35 -3.43
N GLN A 476 -23.09 -13.13 -3.84
CA GLN A 476 -21.75 -12.59 -3.59
C GLN A 476 -21.46 -12.47 -2.09
N THR A 477 -20.31 -12.97 -1.64
CA THR A 477 -19.83 -12.80 -0.26
C THR A 477 -18.34 -12.48 -0.23
N LEU A 478 -17.91 -11.76 0.83
CA LEU A 478 -16.50 -11.57 1.15
C LEU A 478 -16.05 -12.71 2.07
N ALA A 479 -15.31 -13.67 1.52
CA ALA A 479 -14.87 -14.88 2.22
C ALA A 479 -13.58 -14.69 3.03
N GLY A 480 -12.79 -13.66 2.74
CA GLY A 480 -11.58 -13.35 3.51
C GLY A 480 -10.90 -12.05 3.09
N ALA A 481 -10.09 -11.50 4.00
CA ALA A 481 -9.27 -10.33 3.75
C ALA A 481 -7.89 -10.50 4.41
N ALA A 482 -6.82 -10.30 3.64
CA ALA A 482 -5.46 -10.63 4.06
C ALA A 482 -4.96 -9.77 5.23
N TYR A 483 -5.43 -8.53 5.37
CA TYR A 483 -5.05 -7.65 6.48
C TYR A 483 -5.45 -8.21 7.86
N GLN A 484 -6.45 -9.11 7.92
CA GLN A 484 -6.90 -9.75 9.16
C GLN A 484 -6.05 -10.96 9.57
N SER A 485 -5.23 -11.48 8.65
CA SER A 485 -4.34 -12.61 8.92
C SER A 485 -3.00 -12.10 9.47
N SER A 486 -2.48 -12.78 10.49
CA SER A 486 -1.11 -12.60 10.96
C SER A 486 -0.19 -13.75 10.49
N VAL A 487 -0.65 -14.59 9.56
CA VAL A 487 0.15 -15.71 9.01
C VAL A 487 0.97 -15.17 7.85
N VAL A 488 2.26 -15.48 7.84
CA VAL A 488 3.21 -15.05 6.81
C VAL A 488 4.02 -16.24 6.30
N ASP A 489 4.22 -16.32 4.99
CA ASP A 489 5.19 -17.24 4.39
C ASP A 489 6.51 -16.51 4.13
N ILE A 490 7.63 -17.09 4.55
CA ILE A 490 8.95 -16.47 4.45
C ILE A 490 9.90 -17.37 3.68
N THR A 491 10.67 -16.79 2.77
CA THR A 491 11.87 -17.43 2.22
C THR A 491 13.12 -16.70 2.71
N VAL A 492 13.99 -17.41 3.42
CA VAL A 492 15.32 -16.90 3.80
C VAL A 492 16.31 -17.29 2.71
N ILE A 493 17.03 -16.31 2.18
CA ILE A 493 18.09 -16.53 1.19
C ILE A 493 19.44 -16.39 1.88
N LEU A 494 20.30 -17.40 1.72
CA LEU A 494 21.64 -17.45 2.27
C LEU A 494 22.67 -17.04 1.21
N ASP A 495 23.50 -16.05 1.53
CA ASP A 495 24.69 -15.73 0.74
C ASP A 495 25.68 -16.91 0.77
N ARG A 496 26.09 -17.39 -0.41
CA ARG A 496 27.10 -18.47 -0.55
C ARG A 496 28.38 -17.98 -1.25
N SER A 497 28.69 -16.70 -1.10
CA SER A 497 30.00 -16.15 -1.46
C SER A 497 31.12 -16.76 -0.61
N LEU A 498 32.38 -16.62 -1.04
CA LEU A 498 33.52 -17.05 -0.23
C LEU A 498 33.59 -16.32 1.14
N GLU A 499 33.13 -15.07 1.21
CA GLU A 499 33.12 -14.27 2.45
C GLU A 499 32.13 -14.80 3.49
N SER A 500 31.09 -15.53 3.06
CA SER A 500 30.09 -16.14 3.95
C SER A 500 30.64 -17.23 4.86
N GLU A 501 31.89 -17.68 4.67
CA GLU A 501 32.49 -18.77 5.47
C GLU A 501 32.53 -18.46 6.97
N GLU A 502 32.90 -17.24 7.33
CA GLU A 502 33.01 -16.82 8.73
C GLU A 502 31.65 -16.63 9.41
N TYR A 503 30.56 -16.56 8.64
CA TYR A 503 29.20 -16.22 9.11
C TYR A 503 28.22 -17.39 9.07
N GLU A 504 28.66 -18.61 8.78
CA GLU A 504 27.77 -19.77 8.64
C GLU A 504 26.98 -20.05 9.93
N GLU A 505 27.62 -19.93 11.10
CA GLU A 505 26.93 -20.06 12.40
C GLU A 505 25.87 -18.98 12.58
N SER A 506 26.22 -17.72 12.30
CA SER A 506 25.29 -16.59 12.41
C SER A 506 24.08 -16.73 11.49
N MET A 507 24.27 -17.20 10.25
CA MET A 507 23.17 -17.46 9.32
C MET A 507 22.20 -18.54 9.84
N LYS A 508 22.73 -19.61 10.45
CA LYS A 508 21.89 -20.68 11.02
C LYS A 508 21.06 -20.18 12.19
N GLU A 509 21.69 -19.43 13.10
CA GLU A 509 20.97 -18.85 14.23
C GLU A 509 19.93 -17.83 13.76
N ALA A 510 20.22 -17.05 12.72
CA ALA A 510 19.24 -16.16 12.09
C ALA A 510 18.03 -16.93 11.52
N VAL A 511 18.24 -18.06 10.81
CA VAL A 511 17.14 -18.91 10.32
C VAL A 511 16.27 -19.42 11.47
N LYS A 512 16.89 -19.89 12.57
CA LYS A 512 16.16 -20.38 13.75
C LYS A 512 15.41 -19.26 14.46
N GLU A 513 15.99 -18.08 14.54
CA GLU A 513 15.36 -16.91 15.17
C GLU A 513 14.14 -16.47 14.38
N ILE A 514 14.27 -16.34 13.05
CA ILE A 514 13.15 -16.05 12.14
C ILE A 514 12.06 -17.11 12.30
N ALA A 515 12.43 -18.40 12.28
CA ALA A 515 11.49 -19.51 12.47
C ALA A 515 10.75 -19.44 13.81
N LYS A 516 11.46 -19.11 14.89
CA LYS A 516 10.88 -18.93 16.22
C LYS A 516 9.90 -17.75 16.25
N ALA A 517 10.25 -16.64 15.61
CA ALA A 517 9.41 -15.44 15.54
C ALA A 517 8.13 -15.66 14.71
N MET A 518 8.14 -16.58 13.74
CA MET A 518 6.92 -16.99 13.02
C MET A 518 5.91 -17.74 13.89
N GLY A 519 6.32 -18.26 15.05
CA GLY A 519 5.44 -18.90 16.03
C GLY A 519 4.72 -20.14 15.50
N GLY A 520 5.40 -20.94 14.68
CA GLY A 520 4.89 -22.21 14.13
C GLY A 520 3.83 -22.07 13.02
N ARG A 521 3.50 -20.85 12.58
CA ARG A 521 2.49 -20.57 11.55
C ARG A 521 3.13 -20.25 10.20
N GLY A 522 2.40 -20.51 9.11
CA GLY A 522 2.88 -20.30 7.74
C GLY A 522 3.97 -21.30 7.34
N ARG A 523 4.72 -20.96 6.30
CA ARG A 523 5.78 -21.79 5.73
C ARG A 523 7.10 -21.04 5.68
N LEU A 524 8.17 -21.75 6.05
CA LEU A 524 9.54 -21.26 5.92
C LEU A 524 10.29 -22.06 4.85
N ASN A 525 10.90 -21.34 3.91
CA ASN A 525 11.84 -21.90 2.95
C ASN A 525 13.23 -21.32 3.19
N VAL A 526 14.27 -22.12 2.93
CA VAL A 526 15.66 -21.66 2.94
C VAL A 526 16.27 -21.95 1.58
N VAL A 527 16.78 -20.92 0.92
CA VAL A 527 17.41 -21.00 -0.41
C VAL A 527 18.85 -20.53 -0.32
N SER A 528 19.76 -21.29 -0.88
CA SER A 528 21.16 -20.87 -1.00
C SER A 528 21.39 -20.16 -2.32
N ALA A 529 21.95 -18.95 -2.27
CA ALA A 529 22.38 -18.19 -3.42
C ALA A 529 23.82 -18.56 -3.79
N GLY A 530 23.98 -19.69 -4.49
CA GLY A 530 25.25 -20.16 -5.05
C GLY A 530 25.34 -19.94 -6.57
N GLU A 531 26.27 -20.65 -7.22
CA GLU A 531 26.38 -20.66 -8.69
C GLU A 531 25.11 -21.25 -9.32
N ILE A 532 24.59 -22.31 -8.71
CA ILE A 532 23.28 -22.88 -8.98
C ILE A 532 22.48 -22.74 -7.69
N PRO A 533 21.48 -21.83 -7.63
CA PRO A 533 20.64 -21.70 -6.45
C PRO A 533 19.89 -22.99 -6.14
N SER A 534 19.74 -23.28 -4.85
CA SER A 534 19.12 -24.53 -4.39
C SER A 534 18.23 -24.29 -3.18
N LEU A 535 17.13 -25.02 -3.12
CA LEU A 535 16.24 -25.07 -1.97
C LEU A 535 16.82 -26.05 -0.95
N GLU A 536 17.33 -25.53 0.16
CA GLU A 536 17.98 -26.30 1.22
C GLU A 536 16.98 -26.81 2.26
N PHE A 537 15.86 -26.08 2.44
CA PHE A 537 14.80 -26.45 3.37
C PHE A 537 13.44 -25.90 2.90
N SER A 538 12.37 -26.66 3.15
CA SER A 538 10.99 -26.20 3.02
C SER A 538 10.11 -26.94 4.01
N GLY A 539 9.37 -26.22 4.85
CA GLY A 539 8.50 -26.84 5.84
C GLY A 539 7.88 -25.84 6.81
N SER A 540 7.33 -26.34 7.91
CA SER A 540 6.85 -25.49 8.99
C SER A 540 8.03 -24.81 9.72
N PRO A 541 7.81 -23.64 10.34
CA PRO A 541 8.84 -22.97 11.13
C PRO A 541 9.40 -23.85 12.27
N ASP A 542 8.56 -24.66 12.91
CA ASP A 542 9.01 -25.54 14.00
C ASP A 542 10.06 -26.56 13.56
N LEU A 543 9.96 -27.07 12.33
CA LEU A 543 10.96 -27.98 11.78
C LEU A 543 12.29 -27.25 11.49
N ALA A 544 12.23 -25.97 11.15
CA ALA A 544 13.42 -25.15 10.88
C ALA A 544 14.21 -24.79 12.13
N LEU A 545 13.65 -24.95 13.34
CA LEU A 545 14.41 -24.81 14.59
C LEU A 545 15.58 -25.80 14.68
N ASN A 546 15.48 -26.93 13.97
CA ASN A 546 16.52 -27.94 13.85
C ASN A 546 17.43 -27.73 12.63
N PHE A 547 17.38 -26.55 11.97
CA PHE A 547 18.23 -26.26 10.82
C PHE A 547 19.72 -26.23 11.22
N THR A 548 20.55 -26.96 10.47
CA THR A 548 21.99 -27.09 10.72
C THR A 548 22.80 -26.96 9.43
N SER A 549 24.14 -26.86 9.54
CA SER A 549 25.04 -26.85 8.39
C SER A 549 24.89 -28.07 7.47
N LYS A 550 24.45 -29.22 8.01
CA LYS A 550 24.23 -30.44 7.22
C LYS A 550 23.09 -30.30 6.20
N ASN A 551 22.20 -29.33 6.42
CA ASN A 551 21.12 -29.02 5.51
C ASN A 551 21.60 -28.23 4.28
N ILE A 552 22.73 -27.53 4.38
CA ILE A 552 23.27 -26.71 3.29
C ILE A 552 24.13 -27.60 2.38
N LEU A 553 23.57 -27.97 1.24
CA LEU A 553 24.26 -28.81 0.25
C LEU A 553 25.09 -27.98 -0.74
N SER A 554 24.73 -26.71 -0.90
CA SER A 554 25.42 -25.81 -1.83
C SER A 554 26.85 -25.47 -1.39
N GLN A 555 27.76 -25.52 -2.37
CA GLN A 555 29.14 -25.09 -2.18
C GLN A 555 29.26 -23.57 -2.27
N ARG A 556 30.27 -23.02 -1.60
CA ARG A 556 30.63 -21.60 -1.74
C ARG A 556 31.25 -21.34 -3.09
N THR A 557 31.08 -20.12 -3.59
CA THR A 557 31.52 -19.73 -4.92
C THR A 557 31.95 -18.28 -4.98
N GLN A 558 32.78 -17.95 -5.97
CA GLN A 558 33.07 -16.56 -6.35
C GLN A 558 31.99 -15.98 -7.27
N ARG A 559 31.25 -16.84 -7.96
CA ARG A 559 30.18 -16.47 -8.90
C ARG A 559 28.87 -17.02 -8.38
N TRP A 560 28.02 -16.14 -7.85
CA TRP A 560 26.73 -16.51 -7.31
C TRP A 560 25.62 -15.67 -7.96
N ASN A 561 24.50 -16.34 -8.26
CA ASN A 561 23.39 -15.79 -9.04
C ASN A 561 22.24 -15.43 -8.10
N LEU A 562 22.30 -14.23 -7.51
CA LEU A 562 21.29 -13.76 -6.56
C LEU A 562 19.91 -13.61 -7.21
N ASP A 563 19.83 -13.12 -8.44
CA ASP A 563 18.61 -13.02 -9.23
C ASP A 563 17.86 -14.35 -9.37
N LEU A 564 18.59 -15.44 -9.66
CA LEU A 564 18.03 -16.78 -9.76
C LEU A 564 17.59 -17.31 -8.39
N ALA A 565 18.34 -17.01 -7.33
CA ALA A 565 17.97 -17.39 -5.96
C ALA A 565 16.70 -16.66 -5.51
N LEU A 566 16.59 -15.37 -5.83
CA LEU A 566 15.40 -14.55 -5.58
C LEU A 566 14.20 -15.08 -6.36
N ARG A 567 14.35 -15.40 -7.64
CA ARG A 567 13.30 -16.04 -8.46
C ARG A 567 12.82 -17.36 -7.86
N LEU A 568 13.76 -18.25 -7.49
CA LEU A 568 13.42 -19.55 -6.90
C LEU A 568 12.69 -19.37 -5.56
N GLY A 569 13.21 -18.49 -4.70
CA GLY A 569 12.66 -18.25 -3.37
C GLY A 569 11.28 -17.59 -3.42
N ALA A 570 11.08 -16.63 -4.31
CA ALA A 570 9.81 -15.94 -4.50
C ALA A 570 8.76 -16.80 -5.19
N ASN A 571 9.13 -17.66 -6.16
CA ASN A 571 8.19 -18.55 -6.84
C ASN A 571 7.48 -19.50 -5.85
N ASN A 572 8.17 -19.96 -4.81
CA ASN A 572 7.57 -20.77 -3.75
C ASN A 572 6.55 -20.01 -2.89
N LEU A 573 6.60 -18.67 -2.88
CA LEU A 573 5.69 -17.81 -2.13
C LEU A 573 4.45 -17.39 -2.95
N VAL A 574 4.52 -17.39 -4.28
CA VAL A 574 3.44 -16.90 -5.17
C VAL A 574 2.09 -17.59 -4.91
N ASN A 575 2.11 -18.88 -4.57
CA ASN A 575 0.91 -19.67 -4.29
C ASN A 575 0.66 -19.91 -2.80
N GLY A 576 1.46 -19.31 -1.92
CA GLY A 576 1.33 -19.43 -0.48
C GLY A 576 0.41 -18.36 0.12
N GLU A 577 0.70 -18.00 1.36
CA GLU A 577 -0.01 -16.95 2.08
C GLU A 577 0.10 -15.58 1.42
N LYS A 578 -0.90 -14.71 1.68
CA LYS A 578 -0.95 -13.36 1.08
C LYS A 578 0.06 -12.40 1.70
N LYS A 579 0.36 -12.56 2.99
CA LYS A 579 1.52 -11.91 3.61
C LYS A 579 2.72 -12.80 3.35
N ARG A 580 3.72 -12.27 2.65
CA ARG A 580 4.87 -13.05 2.22
C ARG A 580 6.11 -12.17 2.07
N GLY A 581 7.25 -12.72 2.46
CA GLY A 581 8.51 -11.99 2.50
C GLY A 581 9.71 -12.83 2.09
N VAL A 582 10.72 -12.15 1.54
CA VAL A 582 12.06 -12.69 1.32
C VAL A 582 13.02 -11.95 2.24
N ILE A 583 13.75 -12.70 3.07
CA ILE A 583 14.80 -12.15 3.93
C ILE A 583 16.14 -12.63 3.40
N PHE A 584 16.98 -11.70 2.93
CA PHE A 584 18.29 -12.04 2.39
C PHE A 584 19.40 -11.78 3.42
N LEU A 585 20.10 -12.84 3.84
CA LEU A 585 21.25 -12.76 4.73
C LEU A 585 22.52 -12.52 3.91
N SER A 586 23.01 -11.28 3.91
CA SER A 586 24.02 -10.77 2.97
C SER A 586 25.36 -10.46 3.63
N CYS A 587 26.47 -10.85 3.01
CA CYS A 587 27.80 -10.33 3.36
C CYS A 587 28.10 -8.96 2.71
N GLY A 588 27.25 -8.51 1.78
CA GLY A 588 27.37 -7.23 1.06
C GLY A 588 28.20 -7.29 -0.24
N GLY A 589 28.80 -8.44 -0.55
CA GLY A 589 29.67 -8.63 -1.73
C GLY A 589 28.91 -8.92 -3.02
N LEU A 590 28.09 -7.98 -3.50
CA LEU A 590 27.43 -8.12 -4.80
C LEU A 590 28.43 -7.94 -5.95
N THR A 591 28.33 -8.81 -6.96
CA THR A 591 29.10 -8.73 -8.21
C THR A 591 28.19 -8.32 -9.37
N PRO A 592 28.73 -7.84 -10.52
CA PRO A 592 27.93 -7.62 -11.72
C PRO A 592 27.16 -8.85 -12.23
N LEU A 593 27.55 -10.05 -11.79
CA LEU A 593 26.87 -11.30 -12.15
C LEU A 593 25.62 -11.58 -11.30
N SER A 594 25.44 -10.88 -10.18
CA SER A 594 24.35 -11.13 -9.23
C SER A 594 22.96 -10.91 -9.85
N PHE A 595 22.88 -10.12 -10.93
CA PHE A 595 21.66 -9.80 -11.68
C PHE A 595 21.84 -10.02 -13.20
N GLN A 596 22.55 -11.10 -13.58
CA GLN A 596 22.91 -11.36 -14.98
C GLN A 596 21.74 -11.89 -15.83
N ARG A 597 20.91 -12.77 -15.27
CA ARG A 597 19.80 -13.42 -15.99
C ARG A 597 18.54 -12.59 -15.94
N TYR A 598 18.27 -11.98 -14.79
CA TYR A 598 17.16 -11.05 -14.59
C TYR A 598 17.71 -9.76 -14.00
N GLY A 599 17.39 -8.63 -14.64
CA GLY A 599 17.86 -7.33 -14.18
C GLY A 599 17.29 -6.99 -12.81
N LEU A 600 17.97 -6.10 -12.10
CA LEU A 600 17.55 -5.63 -10.77
C LEU A 600 16.10 -5.08 -10.78
N ALA A 601 15.75 -4.31 -11.80
CA ALA A 601 14.40 -3.77 -11.97
C ALA A 601 13.35 -4.87 -12.23
N ASP A 602 13.69 -5.90 -13.01
CA ASP A 602 12.78 -7.02 -13.28
C ASP A 602 12.53 -7.86 -12.01
N ILE A 603 13.55 -8.02 -11.17
CA ILE A 603 13.43 -8.70 -9.87
C ILE A 603 12.57 -7.87 -8.91
N ALA A 604 12.82 -6.56 -8.81
CA ALA A 604 11.99 -5.66 -8.00
C ALA A 604 10.53 -5.71 -8.45
N ALA A 605 10.29 -5.62 -9.76
CA ALA A 605 8.95 -5.73 -10.34
C ALA A 605 8.33 -7.12 -10.09
N TYR A 606 9.09 -8.20 -10.23
CA TYR A 606 8.60 -9.56 -9.95
C TYR A 606 8.15 -9.71 -8.49
N LEU A 607 8.96 -9.27 -7.53
CA LEU A 607 8.61 -9.32 -6.11
C LEU A 607 7.37 -8.47 -5.82
N ASN A 608 7.38 -7.21 -6.26
CA ASN A 608 6.30 -6.26 -5.99
C ASN A 608 4.98 -6.64 -6.70
N ASN A 609 5.03 -7.03 -7.98
CA ASN A 609 3.84 -7.49 -8.72
C ASN A 609 3.26 -8.77 -8.16
N ASN A 610 3.99 -9.48 -7.30
CA ASN A 610 3.47 -10.58 -6.52
C ASN A 610 3.33 -10.22 -5.03
N GLY A 611 3.43 -8.97 -4.59
CA GLY A 611 3.24 -8.58 -3.18
C GLY A 611 4.18 -9.31 -2.22
N ILE A 612 5.43 -9.51 -2.64
CA ILE A 612 6.50 -10.09 -1.82
C ILE A 612 7.37 -8.93 -1.34
N ILE A 613 7.46 -8.77 -0.02
CA ILE A 613 8.34 -7.79 0.62
C ILE A 613 9.76 -8.36 0.67
N PHE A 614 10.77 -7.53 0.42
CA PHE A 614 12.18 -7.93 0.49
C PHE A 614 12.91 -7.16 1.58
N ASP A 615 13.50 -7.90 2.52
CA ASP A 615 14.35 -7.37 3.57
C ASP A 615 15.79 -7.85 3.39
N ALA A 616 16.75 -6.97 3.63
CA ALA A 616 18.17 -7.29 3.61
C ALA A 616 18.71 -7.29 5.04
N VAL A 617 19.37 -8.38 5.44
CA VAL A 617 20.06 -8.49 6.74
C VAL A 617 21.54 -8.57 6.49
N TYR A 618 22.27 -7.52 6.89
CA TYR A 618 23.72 -7.47 6.74
C TYR A 618 24.43 -8.24 7.85
N LEU A 619 25.31 -9.15 7.44
CA LEU A 619 26.16 -9.94 8.31
C LEU A 619 27.45 -9.21 8.69
N THR A 620 27.86 -8.26 7.84
CA THR A 620 29.05 -7.43 8.02
C THR A 620 28.64 -6.01 8.38
N ARG A 621 29.57 -5.23 8.95
CA ARG A 621 29.38 -3.77 9.17
C ARG A 621 29.65 -2.93 7.92
N LYS A 622 29.91 -3.58 6.78
CA LYS A 622 30.03 -2.85 5.50
C LYS A 622 28.65 -2.25 5.25
N GLY A 623 28.60 -0.93 5.01
CA GLY A 623 27.35 -0.18 4.92
C GLY A 623 26.41 -0.69 3.81
N SER A 624 25.25 -0.04 3.70
CA SER A 624 24.20 -0.34 2.73
C SER A 624 24.73 -0.53 1.30
N VAL A 625 24.18 -1.53 0.61
CA VAL A 625 24.48 -1.86 -0.78
C VAL A 625 23.35 -1.30 -1.65
N PRO A 626 23.63 -0.42 -2.63
CA PRO A 626 22.61 0.30 -3.38
C PRO A 626 21.57 -0.59 -4.06
N GLU A 627 21.96 -1.76 -4.56
CA GLU A 627 21.05 -2.71 -5.19
C GLU A 627 20.08 -3.35 -4.20
N LEU A 628 20.55 -3.66 -2.98
CA LEU A 628 19.69 -4.23 -1.92
C LEU A 628 18.78 -3.15 -1.33
N GLU A 629 19.30 -1.94 -1.12
CA GLU A 629 18.52 -0.77 -0.73
C GLU A 629 17.40 -0.50 -1.75
N TYR A 630 17.72 -0.59 -3.04
CA TYR A 630 16.74 -0.46 -4.11
C TYR A 630 15.63 -1.52 -4.00
N LEU A 631 15.97 -2.80 -3.80
CA LEU A 631 14.97 -3.87 -3.62
C LEU A 631 14.09 -3.64 -2.38
N CYS A 632 14.68 -3.28 -1.24
CA CYS A 632 13.95 -2.97 -0.02
C CYS A 632 12.95 -1.84 -0.27
N ARG A 633 13.43 -0.71 -0.81
CA ARG A 633 12.60 0.46 -1.12
C ARG A 633 11.49 0.15 -2.13
N GLN A 634 11.78 -0.65 -3.16
CA GLN A 634 10.78 -0.99 -4.18
C GLN A 634 9.70 -1.96 -3.69
N THR A 635 9.98 -2.76 -2.65
CA THR A 635 9.06 -3.78 -2.15
C THR A 635 8.43 -3.42 -0.81
N GLY A 636 8.86 -2.31 -0.19
CA GLY A 636 8.39 -1.85 1.12
C GLY A 636 9.10 -2.51 2.30
N GLY A 637 10.19 -3.24 2.07
CA GLY A 637 11.02 -3.82 3.13
C GLY A 637 12.15 -2.90 3.58
N LYS A 638 13.00 -3.38 4.48
CA LYS A 638 14.03 -2.59 5.15
C LYS A 638 15.38 -3.29 5.18
N GLU A 639 16.38 -2.51 5.53
CA GLU A 639 17.74 -2.97 5.80
C GLU A 639 17.95 -3.14 7.30
N HIS A 640 18.51 -4.28 7.70
CA HIS A 640 18.72 -4.66 9.09
C HIS A 640 20.16 -5.13 9.29
N TYR A 641 20.62 -5.10 10.53
CA TYR A 641 21.91 -5.67 10.93
C TYR A 641 21.72 -6.89 11.82
N ILE A 642 22.46 -7.97 11.56
CA ILE A 642 22.25 -9.25 12.26
C ILE A 642 22.43 -9.17 13.79
N TYR A 643 23.20 -8.20 14.30
CA TYR A 643 23.45 -8.04 15.75
C TYR A 643 22.68 -6.84 16.34
N GLU A 644 21.51 -6.51 15.80
CA GLU A 644 20.60 -5.57 16.43
C GLU A 644 20.20 -6.01 17.84
N LYS A 645 19.97 -5.04 18.74
CA LYS A 645 19.68 -5.31 20.16
C LYS A 645 18.42 -6.15 20.37
N GLN A 646 17.46 -6.02 19.47
CA GLN A 646 16.18 -6.73 19.52
C GLN A 646 16.19 -8.04 18.72
N GLY A 647 17.32 -8.37 18.06
CA GLY A 647 17.43 -9.50 17.15
C GLY A 647 16.65 -9.27 15.84
N LEU A 648 16.29 -10.37 15.16
CA LEU A 648 15.58 -10.40 13.87
C LEU A 648 14.07 -10.63 14.01
N SER A 649 13.58 -10.85 15.24
CA SER A 649 12.14 -11.01 15.51
C SER A 649 11.28 -9.84 15.01
N PRO A 650 11.73 -8.56 15.12
CA PRO A 650 10.97 -7.42 14.57
C PRO A 650 10.69 -7.53 13.07
N ILE A 651 11.61 -8.09 12.28
CA ILE A 651 11.43 -8.25 10.82
C ILE A 651 10.18 -9.09 10.54
N VAL A 652 10.00 -10.18 11.29
CA VAL A 652 8.83 -11.07 11.12
C VAL A 652 7.55 -10.38 11.58
N GLN A 653 7.60 -9.62 12.67
CA GLN A 653 6.44 -8.84 13.15
C GLN A 653 6.02 -7.78 12.13
N GLU A 654 6.99 -7.07 11.53
CA GLU A 654 6.71 -6.08 10.48
C GLU A 654 6.03 -6.72 9.25
N LEU A 655 6.48 -7.90 8.82
CA LEU A 655 5.83 -8.65 7.75
C LEU A 655 4.42 -9.14 8.12
N GLN A 656 4.21 -9.54 9.38
CA GLN A 656 2.90 -9.96 9.89
C GLN A 656 1.93 -8.80 10.04
N ASP A 657 2.41 -7.61 10.39
CA ASP A 657 1.61 -6.40 10.59
C ASP A 657 1.43 -5.58 9.31
N ALA A 658 2.23 -5.86 8.27
CA ALA A 658 2.16 -5.16 7.00
C ALA A 658 0.72 -5.11 6.45
N PRO A 659 0.22 -3.92 6.06
CA PRO A 659 -1.06 -3.77 5.38
C PRO A 659 -1.12 -4.63 4.12
N ASN A 660 -2.26 -5.25 3.84
CA ASN A 660 -2.42 -6.09 2.66
C ASN A 660 -3.85 -5.99 2.09
N GLY A 661 -3.95 -5.42 0.90
CA GLY A 661 -5.20 -5.18 0.18
C GLY A 661 -5.67 -6.37 -0.65
N SER A 662 -5.34 -7.59 -0.24
CA SER A 662 -5.83 -8.81 -0.89
C SER A 662 -7.14 -9.29 -0.25
N TYR A 663 -8.12 -9.61 -1.08
CA TYR A 663 -9.47 -10.03 -0.69
C TYR A 663 -9.87 -11.29 -1.44
N VAL A 664 -10.71 -12.09 -0.81
CA VAL A 664 -11.28 -13.30 -1.41
C VAL A 664 -12.80 -13.12 -1.49
N ILE A 665 -13.32 -13.10 -2.71
CA ILE A 665 -14.74 -12.95 -3.00
C ILE A 665 -15.25 -14.29 -3.51
N THR A 666 -16.43 -14.71 -3.08
CA THR A 666 -17.11 -15.88 -3.65
C THR A 666 -18.47 -15.51 -4.19
N TYR A 667 -18.90 -16.17 -5.26
CA TYR A 667 -20.20 -15.99 -5.88
C TYR A 667 -20.60 -17.25 -6.65
N TYR A 668 -21.87 -17.33 -7.04
CA TYR A 668 -22.38 -18.38 -7.92
C TYR A 668 -22.53 -17.86 -9.34
N SER A 669 -21.83 -18.49 -10.28
CA SER A 669 -21.90 -18.16 -11.71
C SER A 669 -23.23 -18.61 -12.30
N ALA A 670 -23.81 -17.74 -13.14
CA ALA A 670 -25.01 -18.06 -13.91
C ALA A 670 -24.69 -18.42 -15.37
N LEU A 671 -23.42 -18.35 -15.76
CA LEU A 671 -23.00 -18.62 -17.13
C LEU A 671 -23.02 -20.13 -17.43
N PRO A 672 -23.35 -20.54 -18.66
CA PRO A 672 -23.25 -21.94 -19.06
C PRO A 672 -21.76 -22.37 -19.08
N PRO A 673 -21.39 -23.51 -18.46
CA PRO A 673 -19.98 -23.92 -18.36
C PRO A 673 -19.35 -24.28 -19.72
N GLY A 674 -20.16 -24.54 -20.75
CA GLY A 674 -19.69 -24.88 -22.09
C GLY A 674 -18.72 -26.07 -22.10
N PHE A 675 -19.00 -27.09 -21.27
CA PHE A 675 -18.14 -28.26 -21.05
C PHE A 675 -16.69 -27.95 -20.63
N GLY A 676 -16.43 -26.73 -20.12
CA GLY A 676 -15.09 -26.27 -19.74
C GLY A 676 -14.26 -25.70 -20.90
N GLU A 677 -14.83 -25.62 -22.10
CA GLU A 677 -14.15 -25.07 -23.29
C GLU A 677 -14.47 -23.58 -23.51
N SER A 678 -15.55 -23.08 -22.92
CA SER A 678 -15.97 -21.68 -23.06
C SER A 678 -15.22 -20.77 -22.09
N TYR A 679 -14.71 -19.66 -22.60
CA TYR A 679 -14.15 -18.57 -21.79
C TYR A 679 -15.29 -17.76 -21.17
N LEU A 680 -15.34 -17.74 -19.84
CA LEU A 680 -16.39 -17.07 -19.06
C LEU A 680 -15.86 -15.72 -18.55
N PRO A 681 -16.35 -14.58 -19.07
CA PRO A 681 -15.89 -13.26 -18.64
C PRO A 681 -16.43 -12.90 -17.25
N VAL A 682 -15.61 -12.21 -16.47
CA VAL A 682 -16.00 -11.64 -15.17
C VAL A 682 -15.41 -10.26 -15.02
N GLU A 683 -16.22 -9.34 -14.51
CA GLU A 683 -15.84 -7.97 -14.19
C GLU A 683 -16.00 -7.71 -12.69
N LEU A 684 -15.12 -6.87 -12.14
CA LEU A 684 -15.19 -6.44 -10.75
C LEU A 684 -15.03 -4.93 -10.67
N GLU A 685 -15.93 -4.28 -9.95
CA GLU A 685 -15.80 -2.89 -9.54
C GLU A 685 -15.64 -2.79 -8.02
N VAL A 686 -14.81 -1.85 -7.59
CA VAL A 686 -14.54 -1.58 -6.17
C VAL A 686 -14.76 -0.10 -5.90
N TYR A 687 -15.45 0.20 -4.81
CA TYR A 687 -15.82 1.55 -4.40
C TYR A 687 -15.38 1.81 -2.95
N LEU A 688 -14.76 2.96 -2.70
CA LEU A 688 -14.45 3.45 -1.35
C LEU A 688 -14.48 4.98 -1.33
N LEU A 689 -15.32 5.56 -0.47
CA LEU A 689 -15.56 7.00 -0.43
C LEU A 689 -15.89 7.54 -1.83
N ASN A 690 -15.11 8.51 -2.32
CA ASN A 690 -15.26 9.11 -3.66
C ASN A 690 -14.32 8.48 -4.71
N ARG A 691 -13.73 7.32 -4.41
CA ARG A 691 -12.80 6.60 -5.31
C ARG A 691 -13.45 5.31 -5.79
N SER A 692 -13.16 4.96 -7.03
CA SER A 692 -13.52 3.66 -7.60
C SER A 692 -12.37 3.09 -8.42
N GLY A 693 -12.41 1.78 -8.64
CA GLY A 693 -11.55 1.06 -9.56
C GLY A 693 -12.28 -0.13 -10.14
N ARG A 694 -11.78 -0.65 -11.27
CA ARG A 694 -12.39 -1.77 -11.99
C ARG A 694 -11.29 -2.67 -12.53
N ASP A 695 -11.60 -3.95 -12.67
CA ASP A 695 -10.82 -4.89 -13.46
C ASP A 695 -11.72 -5.85 -14.24
N GLU A 696 -11.19 -6.40 -15.32
CA GLU A 696 -11.88 -7.34 -16.22
C GLU A 696 -10.96 -8.51 -16.60
N THR A 697 -11.52 -9.72 -16.50
CA THR A 697 -10.83 -10.96 -16.83
C THR A 697 -11.84 -12.04 -17.25
N GLY A 698 -11.43 -13.31 -17.16
CA GLY A 698 -12.31 -14.45 -17.30
C GLY A 698 -11.66 -15.73 -16.81
N TYR A 699 -12.37 -16.83 -16.93
CA TYR A 699 -11.95 -18.15 -16.47
C TYR A 699 -12.63 -19.24 -17.30
N PHE A 700 -12.27 -20.49 -17.05
CA PHE A 700 -12.91 -21.66 -17.65
C PHE A 700 -13.52 -22.51 -16.54
N ALA A 701 -14.70 -23.07 -16.78
CA ALA A 701 -15.24 -24.11 -15.92
C ALA A 701 -14.39 -25.40 -16.03
N PRO A 702 -14.48 -26.33 -15.06
CA PRO A 702 -13.85 -27.63 -15.18
C PRO A 702 -14.32 -28.39 -16.44
N LEU A 703 -13.40 -29.10 -17.09
CA LEU A 703 -13.75 -30.01 -18.19
C LEU A 703 -14.65 -31.14 -17.64
N GLN A 704 -15.73 -31.43 -18.37
CA GLN A 704 -16.73 -32.44 -18.00
C GLN A 704 -16.51 -33.79 -18.68
#